data_AF-A0A9P6MW18-F1
#
_entry.id   AF-A0A9P6MW18-F1
#
_cell.length_a   1.000
_cell.length_b   1.000
_cell.length_c   1.000
_cell.angle_alpha   90.00
_cell.angle_beta   90.00
_cell.angle_gamma   90.00
#
_symmetry.space_group_name_H-M   'P 1'
#
loop_
_entity.id
_entity.type
_entity.pdbx_description
1 polymer ?
#
loop_
_entity_poly.entity_id
_entity_poly.type
_entity_poly.pdbx_seq_one_letter_code
_entity_poly.pdbx_strand_id
1 'polypeptide(L)'
;MATNNNDSNINTIGKSGAEQSPASVSLELKPLKNIIPIVPAQQVETNLRTSNSSAELIPVLGADNDESGVENLTKKHAGRIREDPVGFVVQTAAFYQGTGWRSYSTYVGTRILYEGFADSFKTRILMSPRVSELIKNMAAKQLEVLVKQRQDVYEAEIATNAGKKNYKPKTRPMRPAEIEARRKTLEDELTAVAKTNIDKLVANMTSMKFIRFFAFLINNILVRMYHQGIHIKESEFLELRRVAEYCAEKKYSMIVLPCHKSHIDYLVISYIFFRMGLALPHIAAGDNLNMPIVGNALKGAGAFFIRRTWADDQLYTNIVQEYVQELLEGGFNIECFIEGTRSRTGKLLPPKLGVLKIIMEAMLSDRVKDCYIVPISIGYDKVIETETYINELLGIPKEKESLWGLLTNSRLLQLKMGRIDVRFAKPYSLRDFMNNEIARREIVNEREKTQNAAKSQLLKALGYKVLADINSVSVVMPTALVGTVILTLRGRGVGRSELIRRVEWLKREILSKGGRVANFSGMETGEVVDRALGVLKDLVAVQKNLIEPVFYAVKRFELSFYRNQLIHLFVHEAIVAVTMYTRIKIGGAKSTQRISYTDLLNEVTFLSRLLKTEFIYNPGDIESNLEHTLAYLKKSNVIDIDSEGYVSLSDVERSIGRENYDFYCFLLWPFVETYWLAAVSLYTLIPTVKELIPPADVNGEPQPYWIEERVSMEKTQMFGKTLYYQGDLSYFESVNMETLKNGFNRLSDYGIMMVKKATNSKEKTKVALHPDFTPSRGADGRLSCNGTLWDMVEHIGTFRREGKNRRDNATVSSRVLRFAEIVANAPTPVKVPLPSPAPKKNGDGAPKL
;
A
#
# COMPACT_ATOMS: atom_id res chain seq x y z
N MET A 1 -65.64 -26.41 0.90
CA MET A 1 -66.10 -27.79 1.16
C MET A 1 -65.17 -28.37 2.22
N ALA A 2 -65.70 -29.08 3.24
CA ALA A 2 -64.98 -29.71 4.37
C ALA A 2 -64.04 -28.79 5.19
N THR A 3 -64.20 -28.46 6.48
CA THR A 3 -64.91 -29.02 7.66
C THR A 3 -64.28 -30.22 8.36
N ASN A 4 -63.70 -29.94 9.54
CA ASN A 4 -64.05 -30.51 10.85
C ASN A 4 -63.23 -31.62 11.54
N ASN A 5 -63.26 -31.52 12.88
CA ASN A 5 -63.05 -32.54 13.93
C ASN A 5 -61.60 -33.05 14.16
N ASN A 6 -61.16 -33.48 15.36
CA ASN A 6 -61.54 -33.25 16.77
C ASN A 6 -60.30 -33.65 17.65
N ASP A 7 -60.24 -33.66 18.99
CA ASP A 7 -61.21 -33.50 20.10
C ASP A 7 -60.52 -32.88 21.36
N SER A 8 -61.14 -32.92 22.54
CA SER A 8 -60.53 -32.55 23.83
C SER A 8 -60.92 -33.50 24.99
N ASN A 9 -60.06 -33.63 26.01
CA ASN A 9 -60.39 -34.13 27.37
C ASN A 9 -59.27 -33.77 28.38
N ILE A 10 -59.42 -33.91 29.71
CA ILE A 10 -60.21 -33.08 30.66
C ILE A 10 -60.20 -33.74 32.08
N ASN A 11 -60.10 -32.93 33.14
CA ASN A 11 -60.60 -33.12 34.55
C ASN A 11 -59.87 -33.91 35.69
N THR A 12 -59.68 -33.17 36.81
CA THR A 12 -60.05 -33.48 38.25
C THR A 12 -59.16 -34.40 39.13
N ILE A 13 -59.10 -34.35 40.49
CA ILE A 13 -59.55 -33.41 41.57
C ILE A 13 -58.79 -33.66 42.93
N GLY A 14 -58.78 -32.67 43.84
CA GLY A 14 -58.56 -32.81 45.32
C GLY A 14 -57.59 -31.76 45.91
N LYS A 15 -57.92 -30.83 46.84
CA LYS A 15 -58.52 -30.85 48.22
C LYS A 15 -57.63 -31.56 49.26
N SER A 16 -57.39 -31.09 50.49
CA SER A 16 -57.77 -29.87 51.29
C SER A 16 -56.90 -29.84 52.59
N GLY A 17 -56.81 -28.82 53.47
CA GLY A 17 -57.37 -27.46 53.60
C GLY A 17 -57.28 -26.95 55.07
N ALA A 18 -57.63 -25.67 55.34
CA ALA A 18 -57.87 -25.05 56.68
C ALA A 18 -56.64 -24.87 57.64
N GLU A 19 -56.59 -23.95 58.65
CA GLU A 19 -57.53 -22.90 59.10
C GLU A 19 -56.86 -21.76 59.97
N GLN A 20 -57.65 -20.72 60.28
CA GLN A 20 -57.56 -19.75 61.40
C GLN A 20 -56.59 -18.54 61.40
N SER A 21 -57.00 -17.52 62.18
CA SER A 21 -56.45 -16.16 62.41
C SER A 21 -56.89 -15.71 63.86
N PRO A 22 -56.60 -14.52 64.47
CA PRO A 22 -56.52 -13.15 63.87
C PRO A 22 -55.49 -12.15 64.50
N ALA A 23 -55.47 -10.91 63.97
CA ALA A 23 -55.18 -9.60 64.63
C ALA A 23 -53.81 -9.33 65.36
N SER A 24 -53.35 -8.08 65.57
CA SER A 24 -53.42 -6.80 64.83
C SER A 24 -52.43 -5.76 65.46
N VAL A 25 -52.12 -4.65 64.77
CA VAL A 25 -51.30 -3.49 65.26
C VAL A 25 -49.77 -3.80 65.41
N SER A 26 -48.77 -2.94 65.12
CA SER A 26 -48.66 -1.51 64.71
C SER A 26 -47.58 -1.29 63.62
N LEU A 27 -47.41 -0.04 63.17
CA LEU A 27 -46.50 0.43 62.10
C LEU A 27 -45.00 0.31 62.44
N GLU A 28 -44.16 -0.04 61.46
CA GLU A 28 -43.23 0.88 60.77
C GLU A 28 -42.40 0.18 59.67
N LEU A 29 -42.00 0.91 58.62
CA LEU A 29 -41.20 0.38 57.51
C LEU A 29 -39.70 0.46 57.79
N LYS A 30 -38.99 -0.68 57.73
CA LYS A 30 -37.51 -0.77 57.80
C LYS A 30 -36.95 -1.60 56.63
N PRO A 31 -35.68 -1.34 56.22
CA PRO A 31 -35.19 -1.77 54.91
C PRO A 31 -34.83 -3.26 54.84
N LEU A 32 -35.08 -3.86 53.67
CA LEU A 32 -34.68 -5.23 53.35
C LEU A 32 -33.15 -5.33 53.22
N LYS A 33 -32.51 -5.80 54.29
CA LYS A 33 -31.24 -6.53 54.19
C LYS A 33 -31.54 -8.00 53.91
N ASN A 34 -30.87 -8.55 52.90
CA ASN A 34 -30.38 -9.93 52.99
C ASN A 34 -28.92 -9.92 52.51
N ILE A 35 -28.05 -10.64 53.23
CA ILE A 35 -26.60 -10.48 53.13
C ILE A 35 -25.98 -11.77 52.60
N ILE A 36 -25.19 -11.65 51.54
CA ILE A 36 -24.26 -12.67 51.03
C ILE A 36 -22.91 -11.94 50.88
N PRO A 37 -21.78 -12.54 51.30
CA PRO A 37 -20.67 -11.76 51.86
C PRO A 37 -19.74 -11.10 50.84
N ILE A 38 -19.14 -9.98 51.28
CA ILE A 38 -17.98 -9.38 50.62
C ILE A 38 -16.76 -10.28 50.89
N VAL A 39 -16.25 -10.94 49.86
CA VAL A 39 -14.99 -11.70 49.93
C VAL A 39 -13.82 -10.73 49.71
N PRO A 40 -12.82 -10.65 50.62
CA PRO A 40 -11.62 -9.85 50.40
C PRO A 40 -10.79 -10.38 49.22
N ALA A 41 -10.19 -9.46 48.45
CA ALA A 41 -9.34 -9.81 47.30
C ALA A 41 -7.93 -10.26 47.75
N GLN A 42 -7.84 -11.38 48.48
CA GLN A 42 -6.58 -11.87 49.05
C GLN A 42 -6.58 -13.39 49.30
N GLN A 43 -6.57 -14.20 48.22
CA GLN A 43 -6.13 -15.61 48.26
C GLN A 43 -5.87 -16.23 46.86
N VAL A 44 -4.88 -15.68 46.14
CA VAL A 44 -4.17 -16.41 45.04
C VAL A 44 -2.66 -16.17 45.17
N GLU A 45 -2.14 -16.33 46.39
CA GLU A 45 -0.69 -16.32 46.69
C GLU A 45 -0.37 -17.38 47.74
N THR A 46 0.14 -18.53 47.31
CA THR A 46 1.06 -19.40 48.06
C THR A 46 1.57 -20.51 47.15
N ASN A 47 2.81 -20.96 47.36
CA ASN A 47 3.59 -21.88 46.50
C ASN A 47 3.97 -21.26 45.13
N LEU A 48 5.24 -20.93 44.84
CA LEU A 48 6.48 -21.13 45.60
C LEU A 48 7.37 -19.87 45.61
N ARG A 49 8.06 -19.65 46.74
CA ARG A 49 9.25 -18.79 46.80
C ARG A 49 10.51 -19.65 46.76
N THR A 50 11.12 -19.78 45.58
CA THR A 50 12.52 -20.20 45.41
C THR A 50 13.17 -19.34 44.34
N SER A 51 14.40 -18.91 44.57
CA SER A 51 15.07 -17.87 43.79
C SER A 51 15.48 -18.32 42.39
N ASN A 52 15.03 -17.59 41.36
CA ASN A 52 15.91 -17.10 40.28
C ASN A 52 15.23 -15.97 39.50
N SER A 53 16.02 -15.02 39.01
CA SER A 53 15.52 -13.82 38.31
C SER A 53 15.21 -14.12 36.84
N SER A 54 13.99 -14.59 36.59
CA SER A 54 13.38 -14.60 35.26
C SER A 54 12.14 -13.71 35.32
N ALA A 55 12.03 -12.74 34.40
CA ALA A 55 10.84 -11.88 34.35
C ALA A 55 9.60 -12.75 34.08
N GLU A 56 8.55 -12.59 34.89
CA GLU A 56 7.35 -13.42 34.81
C GLU A 56 6.80 -13.41 33.37
N LEU A 57 6.66 -14.62 32.81
CA LEU A 57 6.09 -14.82 31.49
C LEU A 57 4.63 -14.36 31.52
N ILE A 58 4.38 -13.12 31.07
CA ILE A 58 3.02 -12.63 30.83
C ILE A 58 2.33 -13.67 29.93
N PRO A 59 1.22 -14.30 30.36
CA PRO A 59 0.48 -15.27 29.55
C PRO A 59 -0.35 -14.50 28.50
N VAL A 60 0.35 -13.94 27.51
CA VAL A 60 -0.22 -13.20 26.38
C VAL A 60 -0.96 -14.15 25.44
N LEU A 61 -0.43 -15.35 25.30
CA LEU A 61 -0.89 -16.44 24.43
C LEU A 61 -1.76 -17.35 25.30
N GLY A 62 -3.07 -17.34 25.07
CA GLY A 62 -4.03 -18.13 25.87
C GLY A 62 -4.23 -19.52 25.27
N ALA A 63 -4.39 -20.54 26.11
CA ALA A 63 -4.46 -21.97 25.75
C ALA A 63 -5.65 -22.41 24.85
N ASP A 64 -6.37 -21.49 24.21
CA ASP A 64 -7.37 -21.76 23.17
C ASP A 64 -6.70 -21.95 21.79
N ASN A 65 -5.62 -22.72 21.72
CA ASN A 65 -4.81 -22.86 20.52
C ASN A 65 -5.55 -23.64 19.42
N ASP A 66 -5.91 -22.95 18.35
CA ASP A 66 -6.23 -23.53 17.05
C ASP A 66 -4.98 -24.25 16.51
N GLU A 67 -5.16 -25.44 15.91
CA GLU A 67 -4.05 -26.30 15.43
C GLU A 67 -3.10 -25.59 14.43
N SER A 68 -3.57 -24.50 13.82
CA SER A 68 -2.79 -23.67 12.91
C SER A 68 -1.74 -22.75 13.57
N GLY A 69 -1.77 -22.58 14.89
CA GLY A 69 -0.89 -21.67 15.64
C GLY A 69 -1.10 -20.19 15.28
N VAL A 70 -2.36 -19.78 15.07
CA VAL A 70 -2.75 -18.40 14.74
C VAL A 70 -3.65 -17.82 15.82
N GLU A 71 -3.16 -16.85 16.59
CA GLU A 71 -3.95 -16.15 17.62
C GLU A 71 -4.73 -14.99 17.00
N ASN A 72 -6.01 -14.87 17.34
CA ASN A 72 -6.79 -13.65 17.12
C ASN A 72 -6.69 -12.73 18.35
N LEU A 73 -5.89 -11.67 18.23
CA LEU A 73 -5.55 -10.73 19.30
C LEU A 73 -6.76 -10.04 19.94
N THR A 74 -7.89 -9.95 19.23
CA THR A 74 -9.10 -9.25 19.69
C THR A 74 -10.27 -10.18 20.05
N LYS A 75 -10.08 -11.51 19.94
CA LYS A 75 -11.10 -12.56 20.20
C LYS A 75 -11.84 -12.40 21.54
N LYS A 76 -11.15 -11.93 22.58
CA LYS A 76 -11.69 -11.75 23.95
C LYS A 76 -12.05 -10.30 24.30
N HIS A 77 -12.32 -9.43 23.32
CA HIS A 77 -12.61 -8.01 23.54
C HIS A 77 -14.08 -7.63 23.29
N ALA A 78 -14.76 -7.12 24.33
CA ALA A 78 -16.14 -6.67 24.33
C ALA A 78 -16.27 -5.26 23.73
N GLY A 79 -15.95 -5.11 22.45
CA GLY A 79 -15.80 -3.80 21.82
C GLY A 79 -17.07 -2.94 21.70
N ARG A 80 -18.25 -3.47 22.05
CA ARG A 80 -19.55 -2.85 21.75
C ARG A 80 -20.48 -2.84 22.97
N ILE A 81 -20.65 -1.67 23.58
CA ILE A 81 -21.56 -1.41 24.73
C ILE A 81 -22.99 -1.95 24.50
N ARG A 82 -23.48 -1.93 23.25
CA ARG A 82 -24.83 -2.41 22.89
C ARG A 82 -24.97 -3.92 22.77
N GLU A 83 -23.86 -4.66 22.71
CA GLU A 83 -23.83 -6.12 22.56
C GLU A 83 -23.32 -6.77 23.86
N ASP A 84 -22.33 -6.17 24.52
CA ASP A 84 -21.89 -6.49 25.88
C ASP A 84 -21.52 -5.21 26.65
N PRO A 85 -22.43 -4.64 27.47
CA PRO A 85 -22.13 -3.47 28.28
C PRO A 85 -21.22 -3.79 29.48
N VAL A 86 -21.30 -5.02 30.03
CA VAL A 86 -20.58 -5.39 31.26
C VAL A 86 -19.11 -5.63 30.94
N GLY A 87 -18.80 -6.45 29.93
CA GLY A 87 -17.44 -6.64 29.45
C GLY A 87 -16.81 -5.35 28.94
N PHE A 88 -17.57 -4.45 28.30
CA PHE A 88 -17.05 -3.13 27.92
C PHE A 88 -16.63 -2.31 29.14
N VAL A 89 -17.44 -2.26 30.20
CA VAL A 89 -17.11 -1.52 31.44
C VAL A 89 -15.92 -2.15 32.15
N VAL A 90 -15.89 -3.48 32.29
CA VAL A 90 -14.76 -4.23 32.87
C VAL A 90 -13.48 -3.97 32.09
N GLN A 91 -13.52 -3.95 30.75
CA GLN A 91 -12.34 -3.73 29.93
C GLN A 91 -11.90 -2.25 29.90
N THR A 92 -12.83 -1.31 30.05
CA THR A 92 -12.52 0.11 30.26
C THR A 92 -11.82 0.31 31.62
N ALA A 93 -12.31 -0.31 32.69
CA ALA A 93 -11.66 -0.31 33.99
C ALA A 93 -10.27 -0.95 33.94
N ALA A 94 -10.11 -2.09 33.24
CA ALA A 94 -8.84 -2.78 33.04
C ALA A 94 -7.78 -1.93 32.31
N PHE A 95 -8.18 -1.05 31.38
CA PHE A 95 -7.26 -0.08 30.75
C PHE A 95 -6.94 1.11 31.66
N TYR A 96 -7.94 1.63 32.39
CA TYR A 96 -7.76 2.73 33.34
C TYR A 96 -6.81 2.34 34.49
N GLN A 97 -7.06 1.21 35.15
CA GLN A 97 -6.19 0.63 36.17
C GLN A 97 -4.85 0.17 35.56
N GLY A 98 -4.91 -0.54 34.43
CA GLY A 98 -3.73 -1.04 33.71
C GLY A 98 -3.38 -2.48 34.07
N THR A 99 -4.37 -3.37 34.06
CA THR A 99 -4.18 -4.77 34.45
C THR A 99 -3.59 -5.61 33.30
N GLY A 100 -2.51 -6.35 33.59
CA GLY A 100 -1.78 -7.16 32.59
C GLY A 100 -1.07 -6.29 31.56
N TRP A 101 -1.09 -6.68 30.28
CA TRP A 101 -0.46 -5.95 29.17
C TRP A 101 -0.90 -4.48 29.04
N ARG A 102 -2.10 -4.13 29.56
CA ARG A 102 -2.63 -2.75 29.56
C ARG A 102 -1.87 -1.81 30.50
N SER A 103 -1.02 -2.34 31.38
CA SER A 103 -0.07 -1.55 32.18
C SER A 103 0.94 -0.82 31.30
N TYR A 104 1.45 -1.53 30.28
CA TYR A 104 2.63 -1.20 29.47
C TYR A 104 3.84 -0.67 30.28
N SER A 105 3.92 -1.03 31.57
CA SER A 105 5.02 -0.63 32.47
C SER A 105 6.30 -1.42 32.23
N THR A 106 6.16 -2.63 31.70
CA THR A 106 7.23 -3.56 31.39
C THR A 106 7.06 -4.03 29.95
N TYR A 107 8.08 -3.84 29.12
CA TYR A 107 8.12 -4.25 27.73
C TYR A 107 9.59 -4.50 27.31
N VAL A 108 9.79 -5.20 26.20
CA VAL A 108 11.10 -5.52 25.64
C VAL A 108 11.58 -4.39 24.72
N GLY A 109 12.78 -3.85 24.99
CA GLY A 109 13.44 -2.81 24.17
C GLY A 109 13.90 -1.60 24.98
N THR A 110 14.55 -0.63 24.32
CA THR A 110 15.02 0.61 24.97
C THR A 110 13.87 1.39 25.62
N ARG A 111 14.17 2.09 26.73
CA ARG A 111 13.20 2.94 27.44
C ARG A 111 12.74 4.13 26.58
N ILE A 112 11.57 4.02 25.97
CA ILE A 112 10.94 5.04 25.11
C ILE A 112 10.09 6.08 25.84
N LEU A 113 9.74 5.88 27.12
CA LEU A 113 8.82 6.75 27.86
C LEU A 113 9.48 7.31 29.13
N TYR A 114 9.81 8.60 29.10
CA TYR A 114 10.30 9.37 30.26
C TYR A 114 10.11 10.89 30.06
N GLU A 115 10.08 11.64 31.16
CA GLU A 115 10.01 13.11 31.13
C GLU A 115 11.30 13.69 30.57
N GLY A 116 11.19 14.71 29.70
CA GLY A 116 12.33 15.26 28.98
C GLY A 116 12.86 14.39 27.82
N PHE A 117 12.16 13.30 27.44
CA PHE A 117 12.51 12.48 26.26
C PHE A 117 12.84 13.34 25.04
N ALA A 118 11.86 14.12 24.57
CA ALA A 118 11.99 14.92 23.37
C ALA A 118 13.12 15.94 23.49
N ASP A 119 13.16 16.70 24.58
CA ASP A 119 14.12 17.80 24.75
C ASP A 119 15.57 17.31 24.93
N SER A 120 15.75 16.08 25.43
CA SER A 120 17.05 15.39 25.41
C SER A 120 17.54 15.15 23.97
N PHE A 121 16.67 14.68 23.07
CA PHE A 121 16.99 14.53 21.65
C PHE A 121 17.22 15.87 20.97
N LYS A 122 16.35 16.87 21.20
CA LYS A 122 16.51 18.21 20.61
C LYS A 122 17.88 18.81 20.91
N THR A 123 18.31 18.71 22.17
CA THR A 123 19.61 19.21 22.62
C THR A 123 20.77 18.45 21.97
N ARG A 124 20.74 17.11 21.94
CA ARG A 124 21.83 16.31 21.33
C ARG A 124 21.96 16.53 19.82
N ILE A 125 20.85 16.58 19.08
CA ILE A 125 20.85 16.88 17.64
C ILE A 125 21.45 18.26 17.37
N LEU A 126 21.02 19.29 18.12
CA LEU A 126 21.47 20.67 17.92
C LEU A 126 22.96 20.87 18.29
N MET A 127 23.41 20.18 19.34
CA MET A 127 24.81 20.23 19.81
C MET A 127 25.73 19.25 19.07
N SER A 128 25.21 18.41 18.16
CA SER A 128 26.04 17.47 17.40
C SER A 128 27.12 18.20 16.58
N PRO A 129 28.32 17.63 16.41
CA PRO A 129 29.34 18.20 15.53
C PRO A 129 28.79 18.42 14.11
N ARG A 130 28.08 17.43 13.57
CA ARG A 130 27.47 17.46 12.24
C ARG A 130 26.56 18.67 12.01
N VAL A 131 25.64 18.97 12.93
CA VAL A 131 24.70 20.09 12.77
C VAL A 131 25.37 21.43 13.11
N SER A 132 26.17 21.48 14.17
CA SER A 132 26.81 22.72 14.61
C SER A 132 27.93 23.21 13.68
N GLU A 133 28.73 22.30 13.09
CA GLU A 133 29.70 22.63 12.05
C GLU A 133 29.02 22.99 10.73
N LEU A 134 27.94 22.31 10.35
CA LEU A 134 27.16 22.69 9.16
C LEU A 134 26.59 24.10 9.29
N ILE A 135 26.06 24.49 10.46
CA ILE A 135 25.57 25.85 10.71
C ILE A 135 26.69 26.88 10.52
N LYS A 136 27.87 26.66 11.12
CA LYS A 136 29.06 27.54 10.95
C LYS A 136 29.48 27.63 9.48
N ASN A 137 29.57 26.49 8.79
CA ASN A 137 29.99 26.41 7.39
C ASN A 137 28.97 27.06 6.43
N MET A 138 27.67 26.99 6.73
CA MET A 138 26.63 27.69 5.98
C MET A 138 26.65 29.20 6.26
N ALA A 139 26.83 29.61 7.51
CA ALA A 139 26.98 31.02 7.89
C ALA A 139 28.20 31.66 7.22
N ALA A 140 29.35 30.97 7.22
CA ALA A 140 30.58 31.41 6.55
C ALA A 140 30.37 31.63 5.05
N LYS A 141 29.77 30.67 4.33
CA LYS A 141 29.47 30.80 2.89
C LYS A 141 28.48 31.93 2.59
N GLN A 142 27.46 32.13 3.43
CA GLN A 142 26.53 33.25 3.29
C GLN A 142 27.24 34.59 3.53
N LEU A 143 28.14 34.64 4.51
CA LEU A 143 28.95 35.82 4.83
C LEU A 143 29.93 36.17 3.71
N GLU A 144 30.63 35.19 3.12
CA GLU A 144 31.49 35.35 1.94
C GLU A 144 30.73 36.00 0.78
N VAL A 145 29.53 35.49 0.46
CA VAL A 145 28.67 36.06 -0.59
C VAL A 145 28.24 37.49 -0.26
N LEU A 146 27.84 37.78 0.98
CA LEU A 146 27.42 39.14 1.39
C LEU A 146 28.58 40.14 1.44
N VAL A 147 29.77 39.70 1.86
CA VAL A 147 31.00 40.52 1.83
C VAL A 147 31.39 40.82 0.40
N LYS A 148 31.41 39.79 -0.47
CA LYS A 148 31.73 39.98 -1.90
C LYS A 148 30.71 40.90 -2.58
N GLN A 149 29.40 40.65 -2.46
CA GLN A 149 28.37 41.51 -3.06
C GLN A 149 28.51 42.98 -2.64
N ARG A 150 28.90 43.24 -1.40
CA ARG A 150 29.12 44.60 -0.90
C ARG A 150 30.43 45.23 -1.40
N GLN A 151 31.45 44.40 -1.67
CA GLN A 151 32.69 44.82 -2.33
C GLN A 151 32.44 45.14 -3.81
N ASP A 152 31.79 44.23 -4.54
CA ASP A 152 31.43 44.38 -5.96
C ASP A 152 30.61 45.67 -6.19
N VAL A 153 29.63 45.95 -5.32
CA VAL A 153 28.83 47.19 -5.36
C VAL A 153 29.67 48.45 -5.08
N TYR A 154 30.60 48.38 -4.13
CA TYR A 154 31.49 49.50 -3.82
C TYR A 154 32.45 49.80 -4.98
N GLU A 155 33.03 48.77 -5.59
CA GLU A 155 33.93 48.92 -6.74
C GLU A 155 33.18 49.45 -7.98
N ALA A 156 31.96 48.98 -8.22
CA ALA A 156 31.10 49.53 -9.27
C ALA A 156 30.69 51.00 -9.00
N GLU A 157 30.39 51.36 -7.74
CA GLU A 157 30.07 52.74 -7.34
C GLU A 157 31.27 53.68 -7.52
N ILE A 158 32.49 53.22 -7.22
CA ILE A 158 33.75 53.94 -7.49
C ILE A 158 33.97 54.10 -8.99
N ALA A 159 33.93 53.00 -9.76
CA ALA A 159 34.22 53.01 -11.20
C ALA A 159 33.25 53.92 -11.99
N THR A 160 31.95 53.87 -11.68
CA THR A 160 30.90 54.68 -12.33
C THR A 160 31.03 56.19 -12.05
N ASN A 161 31.83 56.58 -11.04
CA ASN A 161 32.04 57.97 -10.65
C ASN A 161 33.50 58.44 -10.83
N ALA A 162 34.35 57.65 -11.49
CA ALA A 162 35.73 58.01 -11.81
C ALA A 162 35.78 59.38 -12.54
N GLY A 163 36.56 60.31 -12.00
CA GLY A 163 36.68 61.69 -12.49
C GLY A 163 35.86 62.75 -11.75
N LYS A 164 34.86 62.38 -10.93
CA LYS A 164 34.12 63.35 -10.10
C LYS A 164 34.92 63.76 -8.87
N LYS A 165 35.49 64.98 -8.88
CA LYS A 165 36.16 65.56 -7.69
C LYS A 165 35.22 65.55 -6.48
N ASN A 166 35.75 65.20 -5.31
CA ASN A 166 35.06 65.14 -4.02
C ASN A 166 33.86 64.17 -3.93
N TYR A 167 33.74 63.19 -4.84
CA TYR A 167 32.73 62.14 -4.71
C TYR A 167 32.97 61.29 -3.45
N LYS A 168 31.89 61.01 -2.69
CA LYS A 168 31.88 60.07 -1.57
C LYS A 168 30.94 58.92 -1.91
N PRO A 169 31.41 57.66 -1.96
CA PRO A 169 30.54 56.51 -2.18
C PRO A 169 29.55 56.34 -1.02
N LYS A 170 28.32 55.95 -1.33
CA LYS A 170 27.26 55.67 -0.34
C LYS A 170 27.51 54.34 0.36
N THR A 171 28.10 53.38 -0.35
CA THR A 171 28.51 52.10 0.19
C THR A 171 29.99 52.10 0.61
N ARG A 172 30.36 51.11 1.42
CA ARG A 172 31.75 50.82 1.77
C ARG A 172 31.90 49.33 2.11
N PRO A 173 33.12 48.77 2.03
CA PRO A 173 33.42 47.43 2.53
C PRO A 173 33.05 47.25 4.00
N MET A 174 32.80 46.00 4.41
CA MET A 174 32.58 45.68 5.83
C MET A 174 33.90 45.73 6.59
N ARG A 175 33.90 46.28 7.81
CA ARG A 175 35.04 46.21 8.73
C ARG A 175 35.09 44.82 9.38
N PRO A 176 36.26 44.31 9.84
CA PRO A 176 36.36 43.00 10.48
C PRO A 176 35.37 42.78 11.64
N ALA A 177 35.14 43.79 12.47
CA ALA A 177 34.13 43.72 13.55
C ALA A 177 32.68 43.62 13.04
N GLU A 178 32.37 44.15 11.86
CA GLU A 178 31.05 44.05 11.22
C GLU A 178 30.86 42.69 10.55
N ILE A 179 31.94 42.12 10.00
CA ILE A 179 31.99 40.75 9.46
C ILE A 179 31.74 39.75 10.60
N GLU A 180 32.46 39.85 11.72
CA GLU A 180 32.31 38.95 12.87
C GLU A 180 30.94 39.09 13.54
N ALA A 181 30.43 40.32 13.72
CA ALA A 181 29.08 40.54 14.23
C ALA A 181 28.02 39.88 13.32
N ARG A 182 28.15 40.03 12.00
CA ARG A 182 27.21 39.41 11.05
C ARG A 182 27.38 37.89 10.96
N ARG A 183 28.59 37.35 11.09
CA ARG A 183 28.85 35.89 11.22
C ARG A 183 28.01 35.31 12.34
N LYS A 184 28.11 35.91 13.54
CA LYS A 184 27.33 35.47 14.71
C LYS A 184 25.83 35.60 14.46
N THR A 185 25.36 36.71 13.86
CA THR A 185 23.92 36.86 13.56
C THR A 185 23.42 35.78 12.59
N LEU A 186 24.21 35.41 11.57
CA LEU A 186 23.88 34.33 10.63
C LEU A 186 23.86 32.95 11.31
N GLU A 187 24.78 32.69 12.24
CA GLU A 187 24.78 31.47 13.05
C GLU A 187 23.57 31.40 13.99
N ASP A 188 23.17 32.52 14.61
CA ASP A 188 21.96 32.62 15.44
C ASP A 188 20.68 32.45 14.59
N GLU A 189 20.60 33.08 13.41
CA GLU A 189 19.50 32.92 12.42
C GLU A 189 19.35 31.45 11.98
N LEU A 190 20.44 30.80 11.55
CA LEU A 190 20.45 29.39 11.16
C LEU A 190 20.15 28.45 12.34
N THR A 191 20.59 28.80 13.56
CA THR A 191 20.28 28.04 14.78
C THR A 191 18.79 28.10 15.12
N ALA A 192 18.12 29.24 14.90
CA ALA A 192 16.67 29.36 15.07
C ALA A 192 15.90 28.53 14.03
N VAL A 193 16.37 28.49 12.77
CA VAL A 193 15.83 27.59 11.73
C VAL A 193 16.06 26.12 12.09
N ALA A 194 17.24 25.76 12.59
CA ALA A 194 17.56 24.40 13.03
C ALA A 194 16.62 23.95 14.17
N LYS A 195 16.46 24.75 15.23
CA LYS A 195 15.49 24.49 16.32
C LYS A 195 14.08 24.26 15.78
N THR A 196 13.61 25.16 14.91
CA THR A 196 12.27 25.06 14.28
C THR A 196 12.09 23.78 13.45
N ASN A 197 13.15 23.32 12.78
CA ASN A 197 13.16 22.05 12.05
C ASN A 197 13.13 20.84 12.99
N ILE A 198 13.92 20.87 14.06
CA ILE A 198 14.02 19.81 15.07
C ILE A 198 12.69 19.65 15.84
N ASP A 199 12.06 20.73 16.32
CA ASP A 199 10.76 20.68 17.01
C ASP A 199 9.64 20.10 16.13
N LYS A 200 9.67 20.37 14.81
CA LYS A 200 8.75 19.78 13.83
C LYS A 200 9.05 18.31 13.56
N LEU A 201 10.32 17.90 13.56
CA LEU A 201 10.74 16.52 13.36
C LEU A 201 10.46 15.61 14.56
N VAL A 202 11.05 15.89 15.72
CA VAL A 202 11.22 14.96 16.86
C VAL A 202 9.88 14.48 17.48
N ALA A 203 9.81 13.20 17.87
CA ALA A 203 8.65 12.61 18.54
C ALA A 203 8.55 13.04 20.03
N ASN A 204 7.36 12.98 20.62
CA ASN A 204 7.08 13.46 21.99
C ASN A 204 6.58 12.33 22.91
N MET A 205 7.36 11.26 23.04
CA MET A 205 7.02 10.09 23.85
C MET A 205 7.27 10.33 25.35
N THR A 206 6.47 11.22 25.96
CA THR A 206 6.65 11.67 27.34
C THR A 206 5.62 11.14 28.34
N SER A 207 4.47 10.62 27.89
CA SER A 207 3.34 10.28 28.78
C SER A 207 2.81 8.85 28.62
N MET A 208 3.09 7.99 29.61
CA MET A 208 2.51 6.64 29.72
C MET A 208 0.97 6.67 29.82
N LYS A 209 0.41 7.69 30.50
CA LYS A 209 -1.04 7.89 30.60
C LYS A 209 -1.67 8.14 29.23
N PHE A 210 -1.02 8.94 28.38
CA PHE A 210 -1.45 9.17 27.01
C PHE A 210 -1.38 7.88 26.17
N ILE A 211 -0.25 7.16 26.20
CA ILE A 211 -0.07 5.91 25.43
C ILE A 211 -1.15 4.88 25.78
N ARG A 212 -1.46 4.66 27.06
CA ARG A 212 -2.51 3.73 27.50
C ARG A 212 -3.92 4.15 27.06
N PHE A 213 -4.24 5.43 27.13
CA PHE A 213 -5.51 5.97 26.61
C PHE A 213 -5.61 5.83 25.09
N PHE A 214 -4.52 6.12 24.36
CA PHE A 214 -4.46 5.98 22.91
C PHE A 214 -4.60 4.52 22.48
N ALA A 215 -3.91 3.59 23.16
CA ALA A 215 -4.06 2.15 22.96
C ALA A 215 -5.50 1.67 23.21
N PHE A 216 -6.18 2.15 24.26
CA PHE A 216 -7.61 1.89 24.49
C PHE A 216 -8.49 2.36 23.32
N LEU A 217 -8.26 3.58 22.81
CA LEU A 217 -8.99 4.14 21.68
C LEU A 217 -8.78 3.32 20.40
N ILE A 218 -7.51 3.02 20.05
CA ILE A 218 -7.16 2.24 18.86
C ILE A 218 -7.72 0.83 18.94
N ASN A 219 -7.56 0.13 20.07
CA ASN A 219 -8.19 -1.17 20.32
C ASN A 219 -9.71 -1.13 20.07
N ASN A 220 -10.41 -0.13 20.62
CA ASN A 220 -11.87 -0.01 20.43
C ASN A 220 -12.27 0.13 18.96
N ILE A 221 -11.50 0.88 18.19
CA ILE A 221 -11.76 1.12 16.77
C ILE A 221 -11.50 -0.15 15.96
N LEU A 222 -10.36 -0.81 16.19
CA LEU A 222 -9.98 -2.04 15.51
C LEU A 222 -10.97 -3.18 15.77
N VAL A 223 -11.38 -3.40 17.03
CA VAL A 223 -12.38 -4.43 17.40
C VAL A 223 -13.75 -4.16 16.75
N ARG A 224 -14.15 -2.88 16.63
CA ARG A 224 -15.47 -2.50 16.08
C ARG A 224 -15.57 -2.66 14.57
N MET A 225 -14.52 -2.25 13.85
CA MET A 225 -14.41 -2.33 12.38
C MET A 225 -14.04 -3.74 11.91
N TYR A 226 -13.00 -4.32 12.48
CA TYR A 226 -12.49 -5.65 12.13
C TYR A 226 -13.07 -6.69 13.08
N HIS A 227 -14.38 -6.88 12.95
CA HIS A 227 -15.19 -7.79 13.76
C HIS A 227 -14.77 -9.27 13.74
N GLN A 228 -13.97 -9.72 12.76
CA GLN A 228 -13.38 -11.07 12.76
C GLN A 228 -11.96 -11.07 13.37
N GLY A 229 -11.40 -9.91 13.68
CA GLY A 229 -10.27 -9.69 14.56
C GLY A 229 -8.94 -9.33 13.89
N ILE A 230 -7.84 -9.49 14.65
CA ILE A 230 -6.46 -9.27 14.17
C ILE A 230 -5.70 -10.57 14.40
N HIS A 231 -5.24 -11.21 13.32
CA HIS A 231 -4.69 -12.57 13.33
C HIS A 231 -3.16 -12.53 13.16
N ILE A 232 -2.43 -13.24 14.02
CA ILE A 232 -0.95 -13.33 14.00
C ILE A 232 -0.53 -14.78 14.18
N LYS A 233 0.57 -15.21 13.53
CA LYS A 233 1.17 -16.53 13.82
C LYS A 233 1.98 -16.50 15.11
N GLU A 234 1.68 -17.40 16.02
CA GLU A 234 2.38 -17.56 17.30
C GLU A 234 3.90 -17.75 17.09
N SER A 235 4.28 -18.67 16.20
CA SER A 235 5.69 -18.96 15.90
C SER A 235 6.47 -17.77 15.30
N GLU A 236 5.81 -16.91 14.54
CA GLU A 236 6.43 -15.72 13.93
C GLU A 236 6.61 -14.61 14.97
N PHE A 237 5.63 -14.45 15.87
CA PHE A 237 5.74 -13.52 17.00
C PHE A 237 6.80 -13.96 18.02
N LEU A 238 6.90 -15.25 18.35
CA LEU A 238 7.91 -15.77 19.29
C LEU A 238 9.34 -15.53 18.78
N GLU A 239 9.61 -15.72 17.49
CA GLU A 239 10.91 -15.39 16.89
C GLU A 239 11.18 -13.88 16.87
N LEU A 240 10.17 -13.05 16.57
CA LEU A 240 10.29 -11.60 16.71
C LEU A 240 10.64 -11.18 18.14
N ARG A 241 9.95 -11.76 19.14
CA ARG A 241 10.19 -11.46 20.56
C ARG A 241 11.61 -11.87 20.98
N ARG A 242 12.06 -13.07 20.61
CA ARG A 242 13.43 -13.55 20.87
C ARG A 242 14.49 -12.60 20.29
N VAL A 243 14.25 -12.08 19.08
CA VAL A 243 15.11 -11.07 18.47
C VAL A 243 15.02 -9.73 19.22
N ALA A 244 13.83 -9.28 19.59
CA ALA A 244 13.63 -8.04 20.35
C ALA A 244 14.36 -8.08 21.72
N GLU A 245 14.37 -9.23 22.39
CA GLU A 245 15.07 -9.45 23.66
C GLU A 245 16.60 -9.36 23.48
N TYR A 246 17.15 -9.98 22.42
CA TYR A 246 18.56 -9.83 22.04
C TYR A 246 18.91 -8.38 21.64
N CYS A 247 18.07 -7.72 20.84
CA CYS A 247 18.23 -6.32 20.45
C CYS A 247 18.23 -5.39 21.67
N ALA A 248 17.36 -5.62 22.65
CA ALA A 248 17.33 -4.88 23.91
C ALA A 248 18.63 -5.05 24.72
N GLU A 249 19.15 -6.27 24.80
CA GLU A 249 20.40 -6.59 25.49
C GLU A 249 21.61 -5.87 24.85
N LYS A 250 21.71 -5.89 23.52
CA LYS A 250 22.83 -5.27 22.78
C LYS A 250 22.64 -3.78 22.47
N LYS A 251 21.47 -3.20 22.78
CA LYS A 251 21.01 -1.86 22.32
C LYS A 251 21.01 -1.70 20.79
N TYR A 252 20.61 -2.74 20.07
CA TYR A 252 20.41 -2.68 18.62
C TYR A 252 18.96 -2.30 18.30
N SER A 253 18.77 -1.49 17.26
CA SER A 253 17.43 -1.05 16.85
C SER A 253 16.76 -2.05 15.91
N MET A 254 15.48 -2.34 16.12
CA MET A 254 14.68 -3.03 15.10
C MET A 254 14.14 -2.02 14.07
N ILE A 255 14.35 -2.32 12.79
CA ILE A 255 13.85 -1.56 11.65
C ILE A 255 12.61 -2.28 11.12
N VAL A 256 11.45 -1.78 11.51
CA VAL A 256 10.13 -2.35 11.25
C VAL A 256 9.67 -1.89 9.87
N LEU A 257 9.58 -2.82 8.91
CA LEU A 257 9.32 -2.54 7.50
C LEU A 257 8.03 -3.23 7.02
N PRO A 258 6.85 -2.64 7.33
CA PRO A 258 5.58 -3.11 6.82
C PRO A 258 5.32 -2.71 5.35
N CYS A 259 4.52 -3.51 4.65
CA CYS A 259 3.79 -3.06 3.46
C CYS A 259 2.69 -2.05 3.83
N HIS A 260 2.25 -1.21 2.88
CA HIS A 260 1.29 -0.14 3.12
C HIS A 260 0.03 -0.28 2.27
N LYS A 261 -1.11 -0.52 2.92
CA LYS A 261 -2.43 -0.70 2.31
C LYS A 261 -3.48 0.28 2.83
N SER A 262 -3.39 0.73 4.08
CA SER A 262 -4.38 1.60 4.73
C SER A 262 -3.76 2.67 5.64
N HIS A 263 -4.51 3.72 5.91
CA HIS A 263 -4.18 4.76 6.90
C HIS A 263 -4.15 4.24 8.33
N ILE A 264 -4.63 3.03 8.61
CA ILE A 264 -4.54 2.43 9.96
C ILE A 264 -3.33 1.53 10.17
N ASP A 265 -2.50 1.25 9.16
CA ASP A 265 -1.42 0.24 9.24
C ASP A 265 -0.47 0.47 10.43
N TYR A 266 0.05 1.68 10.61
CA TYR A 266 0.94 2.03 11.73
C TYR A 266 0.22 2.03 13.09
N LEU A 267 -1.10 2.22 13.11
CA LEU A 267 -1.92 2.07 14.32
C LEU A 267 -2.10 0.58 14.68
N VAL A 268 -2.18 -0.29 13.68
CA VAL A 268 -2.20 -1.75 13.84
C VAL A 268 -0.86 -2.26 14.35
N ILE A 269 0.26 -1.88 13.71
CA ILE A 269 1.61 -2.29 14.15
C ILE A 269 1.91 -1.76 15.56
N SER A 270 1.64 -0.48 15.84
CA SER A 270 1.78 0.08 17.19
C SER A 270 0.90 -0.63 18.23
N TYR A 271 -0.36 -0.95 17.89
CA TYR A 271 -1.24 -1.70 18.79
C TYR A 271 -0.74 -3.12 19.07
N ILE A 272 -0.18 -3.80 18.06
CA ILE A 272 0.42 -5.12 18.22
C ILE A 272 1.63 -5.02 19.16
N PHE A 273 2.57 -4.11 18.91
CA PHE A 273 3.73 -3.91 19.80
C PHE A 273 3.31 -3.61 21.25
N PHE A 274 2.30 -2.75 21.44
CA PHE A 274 1.72 -2.47 22.76
C PHE A 274 1.10 -3.71 23.42
N ARG A 275 0.25 -4.48 22.74
CA ARG A 275 -0.39 -5.70 23.29
C ARG A 275 0.64 -6.79 23.61
N MET A 276 1.69 -6.90 22.79
CA MET A 276 2.74 -7.90 22.90
C MET A 276 3.83 -7.55 23.92
N GLY A 277 3.85 -6.32 24.46
CA GLY A 277 4.91 -5.88 25.35
C GLY A 277 6.25 -5.68 24.65
N LEU A 278 6.25 -5.13 23.43
CA LEU A 278 7.45 -4.70 22.70
C LEU A 278 7.52 -3.17 22.65
N ALA A 279 8.72 -2.59 22.71
CA ALA A 279 8.94 -1.15 22.64
C ALA A 279 8.42 -0.57 21.31
N LEU A 280 7.36 0.25 21.40
CA LEU A 280 6.76 0.97 20.26
C LEU A 280 7.83 1.61 19.35
N PRO A 281 7.71 1.48 18.02
CA PRO A 281 8.65 2.07 17.09
C PRO A 281 8.43 3.58 16.90
N HIS A 282 9.49 4.28 16.52
CA HIS A 282 9.42 5.64 16.02
C HIS A 282 8.95 5.62 14.56
N ILE A 283 7.80 6.22 14.27
CA ILE A 283 7.12 6.06 12.98
C ILE A 283 7.54 7.18 12.03
N ALA A 284 8.22 6.84 10.93
CA ALA A 284 8.61 7.79 9.88
C ALA A 284 7.37 8.23 9.07
N ALA A 285 6.76 9.34 9.47
CA ALA A 285 5.51 9.84 8.89
C ALA A 285 5.76 11.00 7.90
N GLY A 286 4.97 11.07 6.83
CA GLY A 286 4.98 12.23 5.94
C GLY A 286 4.33 13.44 6.60
N ASP A 287 4.95 14.62 6.53
CA ASP A 287 4.47 15.88 7.14
C ASP A 287 3.04 16.29 6.68
N ASN A 288 2.52 15.72 5.59
CA ASN A 288 1.11 15.83 5.22
C ASN A 288 0.11 15.17 6.20
N LEU A 289 0.57 14.49 7.25
CA LEU A 289 -0.24 13.96 8.36
C LEU A 289 -0.16 14.84 9.61
N ASN A 290 0.70 15.86 9.62
CA ASN A 290 0.97 16.78 10.73
C ASN A 290 -0.13 17.86 10.85
N MET A 291 -1.38 17.43 11.01
CA MET A 291 -2.53 18.30 11.21
C MET A 291 -2.66 18.71 12.69
N PRO A 292 -3.28 19.87 13.02
CA PRO A 292 -3.60 20.21 14.41
C PRO A 292 -4.33 19.08 15.14
N ILE A 293 -4.05 18.92 16.44
CA ILE A 293 -4.50 17.80 17.30
C ILE A 293 -3.92 16.43 16.87
N VAL A 294 -4.17 15.99 15.64
CA VAL A 294 -3.75 14.67 15.13
C VAL A 294 -2.23 14.50 15.14
N GLY A 295 -1.49 15.49 14.63
CA GLY A 295 -0.02 15.46 14.59
C GLY A 295 0.60 15.41 15.98
N ASN A 296 0.00 16.08 16.97
CA ASN A 296 0.44 16.04 18.36
C ASN A 296 0.16 14.67 19.00
N ALA A 297 -1.01 14.07 18.75
CA ALA A 297 -1.33 12.73 19.21
C ALA A 297 -0.41 11.67 18.60
N LEU A 298 -0.11 11.77 17.30
CA LEU A 298 0.82 10.89 16.61
C LEU A 298 2.26 11.07 17.12
N LYS A 299 2.74 12.31 17.35
CA LYS A 299 4.03 12.57 18.03
C LYS A 299 4.08 11.96 19.42
N GLY A 300 2.98 12.04 20.18
CA GLY A 300 2.84 11.39 21.50
C GLY A 300 2.94 9.87 21.42
N ALA A 301 2.57 9.28 20.28
CA ALA A 301 2.66 7.85 19.97
C ALA A 301 3.93 7.43 19.20
N GLY A 302 4.91 8.31 19.02
CA GLY A 302 6.21 7.99 18.41
C GLY A 302 6.43 8.46 16.96
N ALA A 303 5.44 9.10 16.33
CA ALA A 303 5.61 9.58 14.95
C ALA A 303 6.58 10.78 14.86
N PHE A 304 7.43 10.76 13.83
CA PHE A 304 8.31 11.88 13.46
C PHE A 304 8.07 12.29 12.01
N PHE A 305 7.98 13.60 11.75
CA PHE A 305 7.49 14.11 10.46
C PHE A 305 8.60 14.50 9.49
N ILE A 306 8.63 13.81 8.35
CA ILE A 306 9.57 14.01 7.25
C ILE A 306 8.89 14.74 6.09
N ARG A 307 9.56 15.76 5.52
CA ARG A 307 9.14 16.44 4.28
C ARG A 307 9.25 15.50 3.07
N ARG A 308 8.40 15.68 2.05
CA ARG A 308 8.52 14.90 0.78
C ARG A 308 9.70 15.32 -0.09
N THR A 309 10.02 16.61 -0.12
CA THR A 309 11.10 17.19 -0.91
C THR A 309 12.01 17.96 0.02
N TRP A 310 13.30 17.61 0.03
CA TRP A 310 14.28 18.15 0.98
C TRP A 310 15.74 18.07 0.50
N ALA A 311 16.00 17.57 -0.71
CA ALA A 311 17.36 17.39 -1.23
C ALA A 311 18.18 18.70 -1.31
N ASP A 312 17.49 19.83 -1.51
CA ASP A 312 18.09 21.16 -1.63
C ASP A 312 18.28 21.85 -0.26
N ASP A 313 17.62 21.35 0.80
CA ASP A 313 17.75 21.87 2.17
C ASP A 313 18.80 21.04 2.93
N GLN A 314 20.06 21.43 2.79
CA GLN A 314 21.21 20.73 3.41
C GLN A 314 21.14 20.71 4.94
N LEU A 315 20.56 21.75 5.56
CA LEU A 315 20.42 21.86 7.02
C LEU A 315 19.38 20.85 7.53
N TYR A 316 18.19 20.84 6.93
CA TYR A 316 17.15 19.84 7.24
C TYR A 316 17.63 18.41 6.92
N THR A 317 18.36 18.23 5.82
CA THR A 317 18.97 16.94 5.44
C THR A 317 19.81 16.35 6.56
N ASN A 318 20.75 17.13 7.11
CA ASN A 318 21.64 16.64 8.16
C ASN A 318 20.93 16.53 9.52
N ILE A 319 19.94 17.38 9.81
CA ILE A 319 19.09 17.26 11.02
C ILE A 319 18.30 15.94 11.01
N VAL A 320 17.74 15.53 9.86
CA VAL A 320 17.02 14.25 9.74
C VAL A 320 17.98 13.07 9.83
N GLN A 321 19.16 13.16 9.20
CA GLN A 321 20.19 12.11 9.30
C GLN A 321 20.67 11.94 10.75
N GLU A 322 21.00 13.02 11.46
CA GLU A 322 21.46 12.94 12.85
C GLU A 322 20.36 12.45 13.82
N TYR A 323 19.10 12.83 13.62
CA TYR A 323 17.99 12.32 14.45
C TYR A 323 17.76 10.82 14.27
N VAL A 324 17.78 10.32 13.02
CA VAL A 324 17.69 8.87 12.78
C VAL A 324 18.90 8.16 13.39
N GLN A 325 20.10 8.73 13.24
CA GLN A 325 21.33 8.18 13.82
C GLN A 325 21.29 8.11 15.36
N GLU A 326 20.84 9.18 16.03
CA GLU A 326 20.58 9.23 17.47
C GLU A 326 19.56 8.18 17.95
N LEU A 327 18.53 7.88 17.16
CA LEU A 327 17.60 6.77 17.45
C LEU A 327 18.32 5.42 17.35
N LEU A 328 19.10 5.20 16.28
CA LEU A 328 19.81 3.93 16.06
C LEU A 328 20.84 3.63 17.16
N GLU A 329 21.62 4.63 17.58
CA GLU A 329 22.65 4.52 18.62
C GLU A 329 22.07 4.28 20.03
N GLY A 330 20.83 4.71 20.26
CA GLY A 330 20.09 4.40 21.49
C GLY A 330 19.40 3.02 21.51
N GLY A 331 19.41 2.27 20.40
CA GLY A 331 18.61 1.04 20.28
C GLY A 331 17.10 1.31 20.15
N PHE A 332 16.70 2.48 19.65
CA PHE A 332 15.30 2.85 19.47
C PHE A 332 14.75 2.26 18.16
N ASN A 333 13.72 1.42 18.28
CA ASN A 333 13.02 0.85 17.13
C ASN A 333 12.48 1.96 16.20
N ILE A 334 12.52 1.73 14.89
CA ILE A 334 12.05 2.65 13.84
C ILE A 334 11.08 1.91 12.91
N GLU A 335 9.92 2.47 12.61
CA GLU A 335 8.98 1.98 11.61
C GLU A 335 9.00 2.86 10.37
N CYS A 336 9.15 2.27 9.19
CA CYS A 336 8.91 2.97 7.94
C CYS A 336 8.37 2.03 6.84
N PHE A 337 7.33 2.48 6.13
CA PHE A 337 6.74 1.74 5.02
C PHE A 337 7.69 1.65 3.83
N ILE A 338 8.09 0.43 3.46
CA ILE A 338 9.05 0.19 2.37
C ILE A 338 8.54 0.72 1.01
N GLU A 339 7.22 0.75 0.81
CA GLU A 339 6.55 1.29 -0.38
C GLU A 339 6.48 2.83 -0.40
N GLY A 340 6.72 3.50 0.72
CA GLY A 340 6.65 4.96 0.91
C GLY A 340 5.27 5.61 0.72
N THR A 341 4.25 4.85 0.28
CA THR A 341 2.85 5.29 0.13
C THR A 341 1.92 4.07 0.14
N ARG A 342 0.65 4.25 0.52
CA ARG A 342 -0.39 3.19 0.44
C ARG A 342 -0.54 2.72 -1.02
N SER A 343 -0.62 1.43 -1.27
CA SER A 343 -0.92 0.89 -2.60
C SER A 343 -2.39 1.14 -2.96
N ARG A 344 -2.65 1.83 -4.10
CA ARG A 344 -4.02 2.05 -4.62
C ARG A 344 -4.56 0.84 -5.37
N THR A 345 -3.68 0.01 -5.91
CA THR A 345 -4.02 -1.13 -6.78
C THR A 345 -4.04 -2.47 -6.05
N GLY A 346 -3.66 -2.53 -4.77
CA GLY A 346 -3.61 -3.74 -3.94
C GLY A 346 -2.25 -4.45 -3.94
N LYS A 347 -1.53 -4.39 -5.07
CA LYS A 347 -0.16 -4.94 -5.26
C LYS A 347 0.87 -4.32 -4.29
N LEU A 348 2.04 -4.93 -4.13
CA LEU A 348 3.20 -4.22 -3.58
C LEU A 348 3.77 -3.24 -4.61
N LEU A 349 4.20 -2.07 -4.16
CA LEU A 349 4.89 -1.05 -4.94
C LEU A 349 6.43 -1.21 -4.87
N PRO A 350 7.19 -0.73 -5.87
CA PRO A 350 8.65 -0.70 -5.82
C PRO A 350 9.20 0.14 -4.65
N PRO A 351 10.36 -0.25 -4.07
CA PRO A 351 10.78 0.22 -2.76
C PRO A 351 11.28 1.69 -2.78
N LYS A 352 10.91 2.47 -1.76
CA LYS A 352 11.32 3.86 -1.58
C LYS A 352 12.48 3.96 -0.60
N LEU A 353 13.67 3.81 -1.16
CA LEU A 353 14.96 3.63 -0.47
C LEU A 353 15.43 4.83 0.39
N GLY A 354 14.62 5.88 0.58
CA GLY A 354 15.03 7.14 1.23
C GLY A 354 15.43 7.00 2.70
N VAL A 355 14.58 6.37 3.52
CA VAL A 355 14.88 6.14 4.95
C VAL A 355 15.94 5.04 5.11
N LEU A 356 15.86 3.97 4.31
CA LEU A 356 16.87 2.92 4.28
C LEU A 356 18.27 3.44 3.94
N LYS A 357 18.37 4.47 3.07
CA LYS A 357 19.65 5.13 2.77
C LYS A 357 20.28 5.70 4.04
N ILE A 358 19.51 6.42 4.86
CA ILE A 358 19.99 7.04 6.09
C ILE A 358 20.46 5.97 7.09
N ILE A 359 19.67 4.90 7.25
CA ILE A 359 20.02 3.78 8.15
C ILE A 359 21.30 3.08 7.69
N MET A 360 21.44 2.81 6.38
CA MET A 360 22.64 2.23 5.80
C MET A 360 23.86 3.17 5.87
N GLU A 361 23.67 4.49 5.73
CA GLU A 361 24.72 5.49 5.93
C GLU A 361 25.19 5.56 7.39
N ALA A 362 24.27 5.45 8.37
CA ALA A 362 24.62 5.39 9.78
C ALA A 362 25.39 4.10 10.13
N MET A 363 24.99 2.95 9.58
CA MET A 363 25.73 1.68 9.67
C MET A 363 27.14 1.79 9.08
N LEU A 364 27.28 2.41 7.90
CA LEU A 364 28.58 2.66 7.26
C LEU A 364 29.44 3.74 7.94
N SER A 365 28.92 4.39 8.99
CA SER A 365 29.68 5.33 9.83
C SER A 365 30.28 4.69 11.10
N ASP A 366 29.97 3.41 11.33
CA ASP A 366 30.37 2.58 12.49
C ASP A 366 30.04 3.12 13.90
N ARG A 367 29.45 4.31 14.02
CA ARG A 367 28.77 4.73 15.26
C ARG A 367 27.60 3.78 15.61
N VAL A 368 26.94 3.20 14.60
CA VAL A 368 25.92 2.14 14.77
C VAL A 368 26.53 0.77 14.48
N LYS A 369 26.59 -0.10 15.50
CA LYS A 369 27.15 -1.45 15.35
C LYS A 369 26.27 -2.35 14.46
N ASP A 370 25.01 -2.54 14.85
CA ASP A 370 24.04 -3.32 14.07
C ASP A 370 22.59 -2.86 14.29
N CYS A 371 21.73 -3.21 13.33
CA CYS A 371 20.28 -3.00 13.32
C CYS A 371 19.61 -4.27 12.79
N TYR A 372 18.46 -4.66 13.33
CA TYR A 372 17.73 -5.85 12.86
C TYR A 372 16.56 -5.46 11.95
N ILE A 373 16.56 -5.96 10.72
CA ILE A 373 15.46 -5.75 9.77
C ILE A 373 14.30 -6.66 10.14
N VAL A 374 13.09 -6.10 10.23
CA VAL A 374 11.84 -6.82 10.52
C VAL A 374 10.82 -6.56 9.39
N PRO A 375 10.80 -7.39 8.33
CA PRO A 375 9.81 -7.26 7.25
C PRO A 375 8.43 -7.76 7.70
N ILE A 376 7.37 -6.99 7.43
CA ILE A 376 5.99 -7.31 7.87
C ILE A 376 5.01 -7.27 6.69
N SER A 377 4.15 -8.29 6.60
CA SER A 377 3.03 -8.33 5.68
C SER A 377 1.71 -8.07 6.43
N ILE A 378 0.84 -7.22 5.87
CA ILE A 378 -0.47 -6.84 6.43
C ILE A 378 -1.55 -7.12 5.38
N GLY A 379 -2.39 -8.12 5.66
CA GLY A 379 -3.57 -8.48 4.87
C GLY A 379 -4.86 -7.94 5.48
N TYR A 380 -5.82 -7.56 4.63
CA TYR A 380 -7.14 -7.07 5.04
C TYR A 380 -8.23 -7.78 4.23
N ASP A 381 -9.30 -8.24 4.89
CA ASP A 381 -10.50 -8.67 4.16
C ASP A 381 -11.15 -7.48 3.44
N LYS A 382 -11.15 -6.29 4.05
CA LYS A 382 -11.57 -5.04 3.42
C LYS A 382 -10.76 -3.85 3.91
N VAL A 383 -10.25 -3.08 2.95
CA VAL A 383 -9.59 -1.78 3.19
C VAL A 383 -10.68 -0.70 3.17
N ILE A 384 -10.62 0.26 4.09
CA ILE A 384 -11.69 1.27 4.23
C ILE A 384 -11.63 2.33 3.12
N GLU A 385 -10.45 2.57 2.54
CA GLU A 385 -10.21 3.58 1.51
C GLU A 385 -10.30 3.04 0.07
N THR A 386 -10.81 1.83 -0.18
CA THR A 386 -10.81 1.27 -1.56
C THR A 386 -11.63 2.14 -2.53
N GLU A 387 -12.76 2.70 -2.11
CA GLU A 387 -13.58 3.60 -2.94
C GLU A 387 -12.84 4.91 -3.29
N THR A 388 -12.13 5.51 -2.33
CA THR A 388 -11.33 6.73 -2.57
C THR A 388 -10.05 6.43 -3.38
N TYR A 389 -9.48 5.22 -3.29
CA TYR A 389 -8.41 4.77 -4.20
C TYR A 389 -8.89 4.68 -5.65
N ILE A 390 -10.06 4.09 -5.92
CA ILE A 390 -10.60 4.06 -7.28
C ILE A 390 -10.83 5.48 -7.81
N ASN A 391 -11.31 6.41 -6.99
CA ASN A 391 -11.43 7.81 -7.37
C ASN A 391 -10.06 8.46 -7.68
N GLU A 392 -9.04 8.27 -6.83
CA GLU A 392 -7.66 8.71 -7.11
C GLU A 392 -7.14 8.15 -8.44
N LEU A 393 -7.35 6.85 -8.71
CA LEU A 393 -6.91 6.18 -9.96
C LEU A 393 -7.65 6.68 -11.21
N LEU A 394 -8.89 7.17 -11.07
CA LEU A 394 -9.70 7.72 -12.17
C LEU A 394 -9.42 9.20 -12.49
N GLY A 395 -8.42 9.80 -11.83
CA GLY A 395 -7.97 11.18 -12.03
C GLY A 395 -8.60 12.21 -11.09
N ILE A 396 -9.44 11.77 -10.15
CA ILE A 396 -10.05 12.69 -9.16
C ILE A 396 -8.96 13.13 -8.18
N PRO A 397 -8.83 14.45 -7.88
CA PRO A 397 -7.82 14.92 -6.95
C PRO A 397 -7.95 14.24 -5.59
N LYS A 398 -6.83 13.72 -5.07
CA LYS A 398 -6.78 13.03 -3.79
C LYS A 398 -7.48 13.82 -2.68
N GLU A 399 -8.52 13.21 -2.10
CA GLU A 399 -9.19 13.74 -0.93
C GLU A 399 -8.26 13.72 0.29
N LYS A 400 -8.38 14.74 1.14
CA LYS A 400 -7.67 14.81 2.43
C LYS A 400 -8.43 13.98 3.48
N GLU A 401 -8.50 12.67 3.26
CA GLU A 401 -8.86 11.70 4.30
C GLU A 401 -8.01 12.00 5.54
N SER A 402 -8.64 12.34 6.66
CA SER A 402 -7.93 12.51 7.93
C SER A 402 -8.18 11.30 8.82
N LEU A 403 -7.16 10.88 9.57
CA LEU A 403 -7.33 9.93 10.66
C LEU A 403 -8.46 10.35 11.58
N TRP A 404 -8.57 11.64 11.90
CA TRP A 404 -9.62 12.17 12.76
C TRP A 404 -11.03 11.84 12.25
N GLY A 405 -11.24 11.89 10.92
CA GLY A 405 -12.49 11.42 10.29
C GLY A 405 -12.76 9.94 10.52
N LEU A 406 -11.74 9.08 10.49
CA LEU A 406 -11.87 7.65 10.81
C LEU A 406 -12.14 7.42 12.31
N LEU A 407 -11.44 8.16 13.19
CA LEU A 407 -11.57 8.05 14.65
C LEU A 407 -12.95 8.53 15.16
N THR A 408 -13.54 9.55 14.52
CA THR A 408 -14.78 10.21 14.99
C THR A 408 -16.05 9.75 14.28
N ASN A 409 -15.97 9.21 13.06
CA ASN A 409 -17.16 8.80 12.30
C ASN A 409 -17.71 7.46 12.80
N SER A 410 -18.67 7.54 13.71
CA SER A 410 -19.36 6.39 14.32
C SER A 410 -20.01 5.43 13.32
N ARG A 411 -20.32 5.87 12.09
CA ARG A 411 -20.83 5.00 11.02
C ARG A 411 -19.75 4.10 10.44
N LEU A 412 -18.49 4.55 10.38
CA LEU A 412 -17.36 3.73 9.93
C LEU A 412 -17.05 2.63 10.96
N LEU A 413 -17.21 2.93 12.25
CA LEU A 413 -17.07 1.96 13.35
C LEU A 413 -18.18 0.88 13.36
N GLN A 414 -19.25 1.02 12.58
CA GLN A 414 -20.29 0.00 12.42
C GLN A 414 -20.02 -0.95 11.24
N LEU A 415 -19.03 -0.64 10.39
CA LEU A 415 -18.70 -1.45 9.22
C LEU A 415 -18.11 -2.81 9.65
N LYS A 416 -18.62 -3.89 9.06
CA LYS A 416 -18.08 -5.26 9.24
C LYS A 416 -16.98 -5.52 8.20
N MET A 417 -15.75 -5.09 8.46
CA MET A 417 -14.62 -5.11 7.49
C MET A 417 -13.81 -6.43 7.48
N GLY A 418 -14.41 -7.53 7.95
CA GLY A 418 -13.74 -8.82 8.13
C GLY A 418 -12.68 -8.78 9.24
N ARG A 419 -11.50 -9.34 8.98
CA ARG A 419 -10.30 -9.30 9.85
C ARG A 419 -9.12 -8.57 9.20
N ILE A 420 -8.12 -8.32 10.03
CA ILE A 420 -6.73 -8.03 9.65
C ILE A 420 -5.90 -9.31 9.89
N ASP A 421 -4.93 -9.58 9.03
CA ASP A 421 -3.95 -10.66 9.18
C ASP A 421 -2.55 -10.05 9.10
N VAL A 422 -1.68 -10.32 10.09
CA VAL A 422 -0.34 -9.72 10.18
C VAL A 422 0.71 -10.81 10.38
N ARG A 423 1.72 -10.82 9.50
CA ARG A 423 2.76 -11.85 9.44
C ARG A 423 4.14 -11.23 9.46
N PHE A 424 5.03 -11.84 10.22
CA PHE A 424 6.41 -11.36 10.40
C PHE A 424 7.36 -12.30 9.65
N ALA A 425 8.16 -11.75 8.75
CA ALA A 425 9.30 -12.49 8.22
C ALA A 425 10.38 -12.60 9.30
N LYS A 426 11.19 -13.67 9.24
CA LYS A 426 12.27 -13.89 10.20
C LYS A 426 13.21 -12.67 10.21
N PRO A 427 13.40 -11.98 11.36
CA PRO A 427 14.29 -10.84 11.42
C PRO A 427 15.75 -11.22 11.17
N TYR A 428 16.54 -10.28 10.64
CA TYR A 428 17.94 -10.52 10.32
C TYR A 428 18.82 -9.28 10.57
N SER A 429 20.10 -9.53 10.90
CA SER A 429 21.12 -8.48 11.06
C SER A 429 21.34 -7.74 9.75
N LEU A 430 21.33 -6.40 9.81
CA LEU A 430 21.68 -5.54 8.69
C LEU A 430 23.18 -5.56 8.44
N ARG A 431 24.02 -5.65 9.48
CA ARG A 431 25.48 -5.78 9.35
C ARG A 431 25.84 -7.07 8.60
N ASP A 432 25.26 -8.21 8.99
CA ASP A 432 25.51 -9.49 8.30
C ASP A 432 25.00 -9.46 6.86
N PHE A 433 23.81 -8.90 6.61
CA PHE A 433 23.30 -8.72 5.25
C PHE A 433 24.27 -7.89 4.40
N MET A 434 24.74 -6.75 4.92
CA MET A 434 25.68 -5.87 4.21
C MET A 434 27.01 -6.58 3.92
N ASN A 435 27.59 -7.26 4.91
CA ASN A 435 28.87 -7.97 4.76
C ASN A 435 28.79 -9.08 3.70
N ASN A 436 27.74 -9.92 3.74
CA ASN A 436 27.51 -10.98 2.75
C ASN A 436 27.30 -10.41 1.33
N GLU A 437 26.55 -9.30 1.21
CA GLU A 437 26.26 -8.67 -0.07
C GLU A 437 27.44 -7.84 -0.63
N ILE A 438 28.39 -7.44 0.20
CA ILE A 438 29.68 -6.86 -0.23
C ILE A 438 30.59 -7.97 -0.75
N ALA A 439 30.83 -9.02 0.06
CA ALA A 439 31.71 -10.14 -0.32
C ALA A 439 31.27 -10.82 -1.63
N ARG A 440 29.96 -11.01 -1.83
CA ARG A 440 29.36 -11.51 -3.09
C ARG A 440 29.67 -10.66 -4.33
N ARG A 441 30.00 -9.37 -4.17
CA ARG A 441 30.28 -8.43 -5.27
C ARG A 441 31.75 -8.12 -5.45
N GLU A 442 32.57 -8.24 -4.42
CA GLU A 442 34.03 -8.12 -4.51
C GLU A 442 34.65 -9.27 -5.32
N ILE A 443 34.00 -10.44 -5.33
CA ILE A 443 34.30 -11.56 -6.24
C ILE A 443 34.09 -11.20 -7.74
N VAL A 444 33.46 -10.06 -8.06
CA VAL A 444 32.91 -9.77 -9.39
C VAL A 444 33.56 -8.57 -10.12
N ASN A 445 34.41 -7.73 -9.49
CA ASN A 445 35.13 -6.66 -10.21
C ASN A 445 36.45 -6.20 -9.56
N GLU A 446 37.48 -6.01 -10.38
CA GLU A 446 38.60 -5.10 -10.09
C GLU A 446 38.28 -3.64 -10.48
N ARG A 447 39.12 -2.71 -10.00
CA ARG A 447 39.30 -1.29 -10.40
C ARG A 447 38.41 -0.21 -9.74
N GLU A 448 39.08 0.89 -9.41
CA GLU A 448 38.66 1.89 -8.42
C GLU A 448 37.65 2.96 -8.91
N LYS A 449 36.60 2.55 -9.64
CA LYS A 449 35.50 3.46 -10.00
C LYS A 449 34.13 2.84 -9.71
N THR A 450 33.70 2.86 -8.43
CA THR A 450 32.38 3.40 -7.98
C THR A 450 31.95 2.95 -6.55
N GLN A 451 32.54 3.53 -5.49
CA GLN A 451 31.96 3.37 -4.13
C GLN A 451 30.47 3.79 -4.07
N ASN A 452 30.09 4.84 -4.80
CA ASN A 452 28.70 5.33 -4.81
C ASN A 452 27.74 4.44 -5.61
N ALA A 453 28.20 3.72 -6.65
CA ALA A 453 27.33 2.76 -7.35
C ALA A 453 27.19 1.47 -6.54
N ALA A 454 28.26 0.99 -5.90
CA ALA A 454 28.20 -0.14 -4.96
C ALA A 454 27.19 0.13 -3.83
N LYS A 455 27.26 1.29 -3.17
CA LYS A 455 26.27 1.73 -2.17
C LYS A 455 24.84 1.78 -2.74
N SER A 456 24.66 2.26 -3.97
CA SER A 456 23.35 2.30 -4.66
C SER A 456 22.81 0.90 -5.00
N GLN A 457 23.67 -0.04 -5.38
CA GLN A 457 23.31 -1.43 -5.64
C GLN A 457 22.96 -2.18 -4.35
N LEU A 458 23.76 -2.05 -3.29
CA LEU A 458 23.52 -2.64 -1.98
C LEU A 458 22.18 -2.17 -1.38
N LEU A 459 21.90 -0.87 -1.48
CA LEU A 459 20.65 -0.27 -1.03
C LEU A 459 19.43 -0.80 -1.82
N LYS A 460 19.57 -1.01 -3.14
CA LYS A 460 18.53 -1.65 -3.97
C LYS A 460 18.33 -3.11 -3.58
N ALA A 461 19.42 -3.86 -3.36
CA ALA A 461 19.37 -5.26 -2.93
C ALA A 461 18.63 -5.40 -1.60
N LEU A 462 18.91 -4.54 -0.62
CA LEU A 462 18.17 -4.48 0.65
C LEU A 462 16.67 -4.22 0.42
N GLY A 463 16.33 -3.19 -0.38
CA GLY A 463 14.93 -2.83 -0.63
C GLY A 463 14.13 -3.94 -1.33
N TYR A 464 14.72 -4.66 -2.28
CA TYR A 464 14.07 -5.79 -2.95
C TYR A 464 14.05 -7.06 -2.09
N LYS A 465 15.08 -7.32 -1.26
CA LYS A 465 15.07 -8.41 -0.27
C LYS A 465 13.91 -8.26 0.71
N VAL A 466 13.71 -7.05 1.25
CA VAL A 466 12.58 -6.75 2.15
C VAL A 466 11.23 -7.01 1.48
N LEU A 467 11.04 -6.60 0.22
CA LEU A 467 9.80 -6.88 -0.52
C LEU A 467 9.60 -8.39 -0.80
N ALA A 468 10.68 -9.13 -1.10
CA ALA A 468 10.62 -10.59 -1.26
C ALA A 468 10.24 -11.28 0.06
N ASP A 469 10.78 -10.83 1.19
CA ASP A 469 10.45 -11.34 2.52
C ASP A 469 8.97 -11.10 2.87
N ILE A 470 8.47 -9.87 2.64
CA ILE A 470 7.06 -9.49 2.82
C ILE A 470 6.13 -10.35 1.96
N ASN A 471 6.51 -10.68 0.73
CA ASN A 471 5.77 -11.60 -0.13
C ASN A 471 5.81 -13.04 0.41
N SER A 472 6.97 -13.53 0.86
CA SER A 472 7.16 -14.90 1.37
C SER A 472 6.33 -15.24 2.62
N VAL A 473 5.96 -14.21 3.39
CA VAL A 473 5.05 -14.32 4.53
C VAL A 473 3.65 -13.75 4.26
N SER A 474 3.39 -13.22 3.07
CA SER A 474 2.07 -12.70 2.70
C SER A 474 1.01 -13.80 2.70
N VAL A 475 -0.21 -13.40 3.03
CA VAL A 475 -1.34 -14.32 3.24
C VAL A 475 -2.53 -13.85 2.41
N VAL A 476 -3.06 -14.77 1.60
CA VAL A 476 -4.22 -14.54 0.75
C VAL A 476 -5.50 -14.58 1.58
N MET A 477 -6.22 -13.47 1.59
CA MET A 477 -7.51 -13.30 2.27
C MET A 477 -8.66 -13.89 1.42
N PRO A 478 -9.76 -14.41 2.02
CA PRO A 478 -10.90 -14.93 1.25
C PRO A 478 -11.56 -13.92 0.33
N THR A 479 -11.55 -12.65 0.66
CA THR A 479 -12.09 -11.60 -0.22
C THR A 479 -11.25 -11.43 -1.47
N ALA A 480 -9.93 -11.72 -1.41
CA ALA A 480 -9.09 -11.88 -2.59
C ALA A 480 -9.42 -13.15 -3.37
N LEU A 481 -9.64 -14.30 -2.73
CA LEU A 481 -10.07 -15.55 -3.39
C LEU A 481 -11.41 -15.37 -4.14
N VAL A 482 -12.47 -15.00 -3.41
CA VAL A 482 -13.83 -14.81 -3.93
C VAL A 482 -13.87 -13.66 -4.94
N GLY A 483 -13.21 -12.54 -4.66
CA GLY A 483 -13.11 -11.41 -5.59
C GLY A 483 -12.39 -11.76 -6.89
N THR A 484 -11.35 -12.62 -6.82
CA THR A 484 -10.68 -13.16 -8.00
C THR A 484 -11.61 -14.05 -8.81
N VAL A 485 -12.21 -15.06 -8.20
CA VAL A 485 -13.07 -16.03 -8.90
C VAL A 485 -14.25 -15.33 -9.59
N ILE A 486 -14.91 -14.38 -8.94
CA ILE A 486 -16.02 -13.60 -9.52
C ILE A 486 -15.56 -12.70 -10.70
N LEU A 487 -14.29 -12.29 -10.74
CA LEU A 487 -13.72 -11.50 -11.85
C LEU A 487 -13.11 -12.35 -12.97
N THR A 488 -12.73 -13.60 -12.69
CA THR A 488 -12.00 -14.51 -13.61
C THR A 488 -12.88 -15.60 -14.24
N LEU A 489 -14.18 -15.64 -13.95
CA LEU A 489 -15.11 -16.58 -14.58
C LEU A 489 -15.76 -16.03 -15.85
N ARG A 490 -15.97 -16.92 -16.84
CA ARG A 490 -16.78 -16.63 -18.03
C ARG A 490 -18.27 -16.59 -17.67
N GLY A 491 -18.88 -15.42 -17.72
CA GLY A 491 -20.33 -15.29 -17.57
C GLY A 491 -20.78 -13.89 -17.14
N ARG A 492 -22.03 -13.79 -16.68
CA ARG A 492 -22.57 -12.58 -16.02
C ARG A 492 -22.42 -12.63 -14.49
N GLY A 493 -22.37 -13.83 -13.92
CA GLY A 493 -22.21 -14.14 -12.51
C GLY A 493 -21.92 -15.64 -12.31
N VAL A 494 -21.84 -16.07 -11.06
CA VAL A 494 -21.48 -17.45 -10.64
C VAL A 494 -22.44 -17.94 -9.55
N GLY A 495 -22.89 -19.20 -9.62
CA GLY A 495 -23.71 -19.83 -8.58
C GLY A 495 -22.92 -20.12 -7.30
N ARG A 496 -23.58 -20.27 -6.14
CA ARG A 496 -22.90 -20.56 -4.86
C ARG A 496 -22.05 -21.83 -4.95
N SER A 497 -22.59 -22.87 -5.55
CA SER A 497 -21.96 -24.20 -5.64
C SER A 497 -20.65 -24.13 -6.45
N GLU A 498 -20.70 -23.47 -7.59
CA GLU A 498 -19.56 -23.25 -8.48
C GLU A 498 -18.51 -22.31 -7.88
N LEU A 499 -18.94 -21.25 -7.19
CA LEU A 499 -18.04 -20.32 -6.50
C LEU A 499 -17.18 -21.05 -5.45
N ILE A 500 -17.78 -21.98 -4.68
CA ILE A 500 -17.06 -22.80 -3.71
C ILE A 500 -16.03 -23.69 -4.43
N ARG A 501 -16.45 -24.46 -5.45
CA ARG A 501 -15.55 -25.34 -6.23
C ARG A 501 -14.32 -24.60 -6.77
N ARG A 502 -14.51 -23.42 -7.36
CA ARG A 502 -13.41 -22.62 -7.94
C ARG A 502 -12.54 -21.94 -6.88
N VAL A 503 -13.09 -21.58 -5.71
CA VAL A 503 -12.30 -21.11 -4.57
C VAL A 503 -11.46 -22.23 -3.96
N GLU A 504 -11.96 -23.47 -3.90
CA GLU A 504 -11.19 -24.64 -3.46
C GLU A 504 -10.08 -25.04 -4.43
N TRP A 505 -10.34 -24.96 -5.73
CA TRP A 505 -9.28 -25.07 -6.74
C TRP A 505 -8.20 -24.00 -6.53
N LEU A 506 -8.59 -22.72 -6.47
CA LEU A 506 -7.65 -21.60 -6.31
C LEU A 506 -6.82 -21.72 -5.00
N LYS A 507 -7.46 -22.14 -3.90
CA LYS A 507 -6.79 -22.44 -2.62
C LYS A 507 -5.72 -23.53 -2.78
N ARG A 508 -6.00 -24.60 -3.53
CA ARG A 508 -5.02 -25.68 -3.79
C ARG A 508 -3.87 -25.21 -4.68
N GLU A 509 -4.14 -24.47 -5.75
CA GLU A 509 -3.08 -23.91 -6.62
C GLU A 509 -2.12 -23.04 -5.80
N ILE A 510 -2.64 -22.09 -5.01
CA ILE A 510 -1.83 -21.21 -4.14
C ILE A 510 -0.92 -22.01 -3.21
N LEU A 511 -1.48 -22.99 -2.50
CA LEU A 511 -0.72 -23.84 -1.57
C LEU A 511 0.33 -24.69 -2.29
N SER A 512 0.03 -25.21 -3.49
CA SER A 512 0.97 -26.00 -4.28
C SER A 512 2.21 -25.21 -4.75
N LYS A 513 2.07 -23.87 -4.83
CA LYS A 513 3.14 -22.92 -5.20
C LYS A 513 3.86 -22.35 -3.97
N GLY A 514 3.61 -22.88 -2.77
CA GLY A 514 4.17 -22.39 -1.51
C GLY A 514 3.55 -21.08 -1.00
N GLY A 515 2.52 -20.57 -1.67
CA GLY A 515 1.75 -19.41 -1.22
C GLY A 515 0.85 -19.76 -0.03
N ARG A 516 0.53 -18.75 0.79
CA ARG A 516 -0.24 -18.96 2.03
C ARG A 516 -1.69 -18.50 1.84
N VAL A 517 -2.65 -19.31 2.28
CA VAL A 517 -4.07 -18.93 2.39
C VAL A 517 -4.43 -18.77 3.86
N ALA A 518 -5.19 -17.73 4.18
CA ALA A 518 -5.53 -17.38 5.55
C ALA A 518 -6.45 -18.42 6.21
N ASN A 519 -6.05 -18.98 7.37
CA ASN A 519 -6.82 -20.03 8.04
C ASN A 519 -8.16 -19.53 8.64
N PHE A 520 -9.08 -20.47 8.86
CA PHE A 520 -10.39 -20.30 9.49
C PHE A 520 -10.71 -21.37 10.55
N SER A 521 -9.69 -21.93 11.20
CA SER A 521 -9.84 -22.80 12.38
C SER A 521 -10.87 -23.93 12.17
N GLY A 522 -10.72 -24.66 11.06
CA GLY A 522 -11.56 -25.81 10.71
C GLY A 522 -12.80 -25.54 9.86
N MET A 523 -13.19 -24.29 9.60
CA MET A 523 -14.39 -24.00 8.79
C MET A 523 -14.31 -24.55 7.36
N GLU A 524 -15.42 -25.11 6.88
CA GLU A 524 -15.61 -25.49 5.47
C GLU A 524 -15.48 -24.30 4.52
N THR A 525 -15.05 -24.56 3.28
CA THR A 525 -14.88 -23.49 2.28
C THR A 525 -16.20 -22.76 1.97
N GLY A 526 -17.35 -23.43 2.10
CA GLY A 526 -18.66 -22.80 1.96
C GLY A 526 -18.91 -21.67 2.95
N GLU A 527 -18.60 -21.87 4.23
CA GLU A 527 -18.68 -20.82 5.25
C GLU A 527 -17.71 -19.67 4.97
N VAL A 528 -16.47 -20.00 4.56
CA VAL A 528 -15.44 -19.00 4.26
C VAL A 528 -15.88 -18.11 3.07
N VAL A 529 -16.51 -18.71 2.05
CA VAL A 529 -17.10 -17.99 0.92
C VAL A 529 -18.27 -17.09 1.36
N ASP A 530 -19.22 -17.60 2.15
CA ASP A 530 -20.37 -16.80 2.61
C ASP A 530 -19.93 -15.63 3.52
N ARG A 531 -18.93 -15.86 4.40
CA ARG A 531 -18.33 -14.80 5.24
C ARG A 531 -17.63 -13.74 4.39
N ALA A 532 -16.89 -14.13 3.35
CA ALA A 532 -16.23 -13.22 2.42
C ALA A 532 -17.25 -12.38 1.62
N LEU A 533 -18.32 -13.01 1.12
CA LEU A 533 -19.44 -12.35 0.45
C LEU A 533 -20.13 -11.34 1.38
N GLY A 534 -20.28 -11.65 2.67
CA GLY A 534 -20.81 -10.73 3.67
C GLY A 534 -19.99 -9.44 3.86
N VAL A 535 -18.67 -9.49 3.65
CA VAL A 535 -17.75 -8.33 3.68
C VAL A 535 -17.75 -7.61 2.31
N LEU A 536 -17.84 -8.36 1.23
CA LEU A 536 -17.85 -7.88 -0.17
C LEU A 536 -19.23 -7.40 -0.66
N LYS A 537 -20.28 -7.44 0.17
CA LYS A 537 -21.68 -7.11 -0.16
C LYS A 537 -21.93 -5.76 -0.89
N ASP A 538 -21.02 -4.79 -0.76
CA ASP A 538 -21.12 -3.48 -1.40
C ASP A 538 -20.50 -3.46 -2.81
N LEU A 539 -19.77 -4.54 -3.16
CA LEU A 539 -19.04 -4.75 -4.42
C LEU A 539 -19.64 -5.89 -5.25
N VAL A 540 -20.20 -6.91 -4.58
CA VAL A 540 -20.82 -8.11 -5.15
C VAL A 540 -22.30 -8.15 -4.75
N ALA A 541 -23.18 -8.26 -5.74
CA ALA A 541 -24.61 -8.48 -5.54
C ALA A 541 -24.99 -9.95 -5.73
N VAL A 542 -26.18 -10.33 -5.25
CA VAL A 542 -26.73 -11.68 -5.37
C VAL A 542 -28.14 -11.63 -5.96
N GLN A 543 -28.37 -12.40 -7.02
CA GLN A 543 -29.70 -12.66 -7.56
C GLN A 543 -30.25 -13.94 -6.92
N LYS A 544 -31.37 -13.82 -6.18
CA LYS A 544 -31.97 -14.93 -5.42
C LYS A 544 -33.11 -15.66 -6.13
N ASN A 545 -33.78 -15.00 -7.08
CA ASN A 545 -34.95 -15.57 -7.78
C ASN A 545 -34.48 -16.42 -8.98
N LEU A 546 -33.69 -17.46 -8.70
CA LEU A 546 -33.07 -18.40 -9.63
C LEU A 546 -32.95 -19.78 -8.96
N ILE A 547 -32.54 -20.81 -9.71
CA ILE A 547 -32.42 -22.20 -9.21
C ILE A 547 -31.41 -22.33 -8.07
N GLU A 548 -30.31 -21.57 -8.12
CA GLU A 548 -29.43 -21.31 -6.97
C GLU A 548 -29.10 -19.80 -6.89
N PRO A 549 -28.61 -19.28 -5.74
CA PRO A 549 -28.18 -17.89 -5.63
C PRO A 549 -26.98 -17.61 -6.54
N VAL A 550 -27.12 -16.62 -7.44
CA VAL A 550 -26.06 -16.23 -8.38
C VAL A 550 -25.43 -14.90 -7.98
N PHE A 551 -24.11 -14.90 -7.76
CA PHE A 551 -23.32 -13.75 -7.36
C PHE A 551 -22.67 -13.07 -8.57
N TYR A 552 -22.63 -11.73 -8.58
CA TYR A 552 -21.99 -10.96 -9.64
C TYR A 552 -21.35 -9.67 -9.13
N ALA A 553 -20.20 -9.31 -9.71
CA ALA A 553 -19.51 -8.06 -9.39
C ALA A 553 -20.26 -6.86 -9.97
N VAL A 554 -20.70 -5.97 -9.06
CA VAL A 554 -21.27 -4.64 -9.39
C VAL A 554 -20.12 -3.65 -9.56
N LYS A 555 -19.33 -3.43 -8.51
CA LYS A 555 -18.16 -2.54 -8.56
C LYS A 555 -16.91 -3.28 -9.03
N ARG A 556 -16.89 -3.71 -10.30
CA ARG A 556 -15.80 -4.53 -10.88
C ARG A 556 -14.38 -3.97 -10.67
N PHE A 557 -14.20 -2.65 -10.76
CA PHE A 557 -12.89 -2.02 -10.56
C PHE A 557 -12.50 -1.94 -9.07
N GLU A 558 -13.43 -1.65 -8.15
CA GLU A 558 -13.14 -1.70 -6.71
C GLU A 558 -12.85 -3.14 -6.23
N LEU A 559 -13.50 -4.13 -6.84
CA LEU A 559 -13.22 -5.55 -6.58
C LEU A 559 -11.85 -6.01 -7.13
N SER A 560 -11.30 -5.34 -8.16
CA SER A 560 -10.01 -5.73 -8.73
C SER A 560 -8.84 -5.47 -7.78
N PHE A 561 -8.97 -4.53 -6.85
CA PHE A 561 -8.03 -4.33 -5.74
C PHE A 561 -7.73 -5.63 -4.98
N TYR A 562 -8.74 -6.48 -4.79
CA TYR A 562 -8.62 -7.76 -4.09
C TYR A 562 -8.01 -8.84 -4.99
N ARG A 563 -8.40 -8.90 -6.27
CA ARG A 563 -7.76 -9.76 -7.29
C ARG A 563 -6.26 -9.48 -7.43
N ASN A 564 -5.89 -8.21 -7.40
CA ASN A 564 -4.51 -7.77 -7.61
C ASN A 564 -3.55 -8.19 -6.50
N GLN A 565 -4.04 -8.57 -5.31
CA GLN A 565 -3.22 -9.16 -4.25
C GLN A 565 -2.64 -10.52 -4.68
N LEU A 566 -3.36 -11.27 -5.53
CA LEU A 566 -3.03 -12.63 -5.94
C LEU A 566 -2.12 -12.76 -7.18
N ILE A 567 -2.07 -11.74 -8.04
CA ILE A 567 -1.44 -11.85 -9.37
C ILE A 567 0.05 -12.23 -9.29
N HIS A 568 0.75 -11.83 -8.23
CA HIS A 568 2.17 -12.12 -8.05
C HIS A 568 2.49 -13.64 -7.97
N LEU A 569 1.52 -14.48 -7.59
CA LEU A 569 1.67 -15.94 -7.54
C LEU A 569 1.44 -16.63 -8.90
N PHE A 570 0.92 -15.90 -9.90
CA PHE A 570 0.41 -16.44 -11.17
C PHE A 570 0.86 -15.63 -12.40
N VAL A 571 1.78 -14.68 -12.24
CA VAL A 571 2.16 -13.74 -13.31
C VAL A 571 2.85 -14.43 -14.48
N HIS A 572 3.65 -15.46 -14.22
CA HIS A 572 4.36 -16.21 -15.25
C HIS A 572 3.39 -17.06 -16.09
N GLU A 573 2.48 -17.77 -15.43
CA GLU A 573 1.41 -18.55 -16.06
C GLU A 573 0.47 -17.65 -16.87
N ALA A 574 0.13 -16.48 -16.33
CA ALA A 574 -0.72 -15.50 -17.00
C ALA A 574 -0.06 -14.90 -18.25
N ILE A 575 1.25 -14.67 -18.23
CA ILE A 575 2.02 -14.25 -19.42
C ILE A 575 2.02 -15.35 -20.47
N VAL A 576 2.34 -16.60 -20.11
CA VAL A 576 2.32 -17.74 -21.05
C VAL A 576 0.91 -17.96 -21.63
N ALA A 577 -0.14 -17.93 -20.80
CA ALA A 577 -1.51 -18.13 -21.25
C ALA A 577 -1.98 -17.03 -22.23
N VAL A 578 -1.66 -15.76 -21.93
CA VAL A 578 -1.96 -14.62 -22.81
C VAL A 578 -1.12 -14.64 -24.10
N THR A 579 0.13 -15.09 -24.07
CA THR A 579 0.92 -15.32 -25.29
C THR A 579 0.31 -16.43 -26.14
N MET A 580 -0.10 -17.56 -25.55
CA MET A 580 -0.81 -18.63 -26.29
C MET A 580 -2.17 -18.16 -26.84
N TYR A 581 -2.80 -17.15 -26.21
CA TYR A 581 -4.08 -16.59 -26.66
C TYR A 581 -4.00 -16.03 -28.09
N THR A 582 -2.84 -15.51 -28.50
CA THR A 582 -2.58 -15.01 -29.87
C THR A 582 -2.97 -16.03 -30.95
N ARG A 583 -2.71 -17.32 -30.72
CA ARG A 583 -3.08 -18.43 -31.61
C ARG A 583 -4.44 -19.03 -31.26
N ILE A 584 -4.74 -19.22 -29.98
CA ILE A 584 -5.99 -19.87 -29.52
C ILE A 584 -7.24 -19.07 -29.90
N LYS A 585 -7.15 -17.73 -29.98
CA LYS A 585 -8.30 -16.87 -30.30
C LYS A 585 -8.76 -16.99 -31.76
N ILE A 586 -7.84 -17.32 -32.67
CA ILE A 586 -8.11 -17.48 -34.12
C ILE A 586 -9.18 -18.56 -34.37
N GLY A 587 -9.24 -19.59 -33.53
CA GLY A 587 -10.16 -20.72 -33.69
C GLY A 587 -9.58 -21.82 -34.57
N GLY A 588 -10.40 -22.43 -35.42
CA GLY A 588 -10.00 -23.58 -36.24
C GLY A 588 -9.78 -24.87 -35.44
N ALA A 589 -8.94 -25.77 -35.96
CA ALA A 589 -8.66 -27.09 -35.39
C ALA A 589 -7.64 -27.03 -34.23
N LYS A 590 -7.47 -28.13 -33.48
CA LYS A 590 -6.41 -28.24 -32.45
C LYS A 590 -5.02 -27.97 -33.02
N SER A 591 -4.74 -28.48 -34.23
CA SER A 591 -3.48 -28.30 -34.96
C SER A 591 -3.17 -26.85 -35.38
N THR A 592 -4.17 -25.97 -35.48
CA THR A 592 -3.97 -24.53 -35.76
C THR A 592 -3.92 -23.67 -34.49
N GLN A 593 -4.11 -24.27 -33.31
CA GLN A 593 -4.10 -23.61 -32.00
C GLN A 593 -2.87 -24.01 -31.17
N ARG A 594 -1.72 -24.09 -31.84
CA ARG A 594 -0.41 -24.38 -31.24
C ARG A 594 0.61 -23.29 -31.62
N ILE A 595 1.64 -23.12 -30.78
CA ILE A 595 2.72 -22.13 -30.96
C ILE A 595 4.06 -22.85 -30.77
N SER A 596 5.09 -22.54 -31.57
CA SER A 596 6.41 -23.14 -31.40
C SER A 596 7.07 -22.64 -30.11
N TYR A 597 7.98 -23.41 -29.52
CA TYR A 597 8.74 -22.96 -28.35
C TYR A 597 9.48 -21.64 -28.62
N THR A 598 10.10 -21.48 -29.79
CA THR A 598 10.83 -20.28 -30.19
C THR A 598 9.92 -19.05 -30.30
N ASP A 599 8.77 -19.17 -30.95
CA ASP A 599 7.78 -18.07 -31.01
C ASP A 599 7.27 -17.72 -29.62
N LEU A 600 6.98 -18.73 -28.79
CA LEU A 600 6.50 -18.56 -27.43
C LEU A 600 7.53 -17.83 -26.56
N LEU A 601 8.82 -18.20 -26.64
CA LEU A 601 9.90 -17.53 -25.92
C LEU A 601 10.08 -16.08 -26.37
N ASN A 602 10.00 -15.79 -27.67
CA ASN A 602 10.06 -14.42 -28.21
C ASN A 602 8.91 -13.55 -27.68
N GLU A 603 7.69 -14.05 -27.74
CA GLU A 603 6.49 -13.29 -27.35
C GLU A 603 6.33 -13.17 -25.82
N VAL A 604 6.69 -14.22 -25.05
CA VAL A 604 6.83 -14.15 -23.59
C VAL A 604 7.92 -13.14 -23.20
N THR A 605 9.03 -13.10 -23.94
CA THR A 605 10.10 -12.11 -23.72
C THR A 605 9.61 -10.69 -24.00
N PHE A 606 8.86 -10.46 -25.07
CA PHE A 606 8.24 -9.16 -25.37
C PHE A 606 7.28 -8.74 -24.25
N LEU A 607 6.30 -9.59 -23.91
CA LEU A 607 5.26 -9.26 -22.94
C LEU A 607 5.82 -9.06 -21.52
N SER A 608 6.79 -9.88 -21.10
CA SER A 608 7.50 -9.71 -19.81
C SER A 608 8.33 -8.43 -19.78
N ARG A 609 8.97 -8.06 -20.89
CA ARG A 609 9.71 -6.79 -21.01
C ARG A 609 8.74 -5.60 -21.00
N LEU A 610 7.58 -5.70 -21.64
CA LEU A 610 6.55 -4.65 -21.65
C LEU A 610 6.03 -4.40 -20.22
N LEU A 611 5.60 -5.46 -19.53
CA LEU A 611 5.01 -5.40 -18.18
C LEU A 611 6.06 -5.38 -17.04
N LYS A 612 7.33 -5.07 -17.34
CA LYS A 612 8.44 -5.06 -16.37
C LYS A 612 8.30 -3.99 -15.28
N THR A 613 7.55 -2.92 -15.54
CA THR A 613 7.25 -1.86 -14.57
C THR A 613 6.03 -2.17 -13.69
N GLU A 614 5.25 -3.20 -14.02
CA GLU A 614 3.96 -3.49 -13.39
C GLU A 614 4.03 -4.63 -12.35
N PHE A 615 4.99 -5.55 -12.50
CA PHE A 615 5.17 -6.74 -11.65
C PHE A 615 6.63 -6.94 -11.23
N ILE A 616 6.82 -7.62 -10.09
CA ILE A 616 8.13 -8.10 -9.64
C ILE A 616 8.24 -9.57 -10.06
N TYR A 617 9.28 -9.89 -10.80
CA TYR A 617 9.53 -11.24 -11.36
C TYR A 617 10.54 -11.99 -10.49
N ASN A 618 10.50 -13.32 -10.53
CA ASN A 618 11.51 -14.16 -9.88
C ASN A 618 12.92 -13.90 -10.43
N PRO A 619 13.98 -14.06 -9.61
CA PRO A 619 15.36 -13.98 -10.09
C PRO A 619 15.67 -15.18 -11.01
N GLY A 620 16.32 -14.89 -12.14
CA GLY A 620 16.67 -15.86 -13.18
C GLY A 620 16.71 -15.20 -14.55
N ASP A 621 17.11 -15.95 -15.56
CA ASP A 621 16.90 -15.61 -16.97
C ASP A 621 15.44 -15.88 -17.40
N ILE A 622 15.05 -15.46 -18.60
CA ILE A 622 13.65 -15.60 -19.06
C ILE A 622 13.35 -17.02 -19.53
N GLU A 623 14.35 -17.77 -19.98
CA GLU A 623 14.18 -19.08 -20.61
C GLU A 623 13.93 -20.17 -19.55
N SER A 624 14.78 -20.26 -18.52
CA SER A 624 14.56 -21.13 -17.36
C SER A 624 13.24 -20.81 -16.64
N ASN A 625 12.86 -19.52 -16.54
CA ASN A 625 11.56 -19.13 -16.00
C ASN A 625 10.39 -19.62 -16.90
N LEU A 626 10.54 -19.62 -18.22
CA LEU A 626 9.55 -20.18 -19.15
C LEU A 626 9.47 -21.71 -19.01
N GLU A 627 10.59 -22.42 -19.03
CA GLU A 627 10.64 -23.88 -18.87
C GLU A 627 9.96 -24.35 -17.58
N HIS A 628 10.28 -23.72 -16.43
CA HIS A 628 9.62 -24.02 -15.16
C HIS A 628 8.10 -23.75 -15.21
N THR A 629 7.67 -22.69 -15.89
CA THR A 629 6.25 -22.36 -16.06
C THR A 629 5.53 -23.38 -16.95
N LEU A 630 6.17 -23.82 -18.04
CA LEU A 630 5.65 -24.84 -18.95
C LEU A 630 5.56 -26.21 -18.24
N ALA A 631 6.57 -26.58 -17.45
CA ALA A 631 6.55 -27.78 -16.64
C ALA A 631 5.40 -27.75 -15.60
N TYR A 632 5.16 -26.61 -14.94
CA TYR A 632 4.03 -26.43 -14.04
C TYR A 632 2.68 -26.57 -14.77
N LEU A 633 2.49 -25.86 -15.88
CA LEU A 633 1.24 -25.88 -16.63
C LEU A 633 0.94 -27.25 -17.26
N LYS A 634 1.97 -27.99 -17.71
CA LYS A 634 1.83 -29.37 -18.20
C LYS A 634 1.48 -30.33 -17.06
N LYS A 635 2.16 -30.24 -15.92
CA LYS A 635 1.82 -31.02 -14.70
C LYS A 635 0.40 -30.76 -14.19
N SER A 636 -0.08 -29.52 -14.36
CA SER A 636 -1.45 -29.11 -14.00
C SER A 636 -2.49 -29.43 -15.08
N ASN A 637 -2.12 -30.15 -16.14
CA ASN A 637 -2.95 -30.51 -17.30
C ASN A 637 -3.56 -29.31 -18.05
N VAL A 638 -2.98 -28.11 -17.99
CA VAL A 638 -3.48 -26.92 -18.68
C VAL A 638 -3.01 -26.89 -20.15
N ILE A 639 -1.77 -27.35 -20.38
CA ILE A 639 -1.12 -27.38 -21.70
C ILE A 639 -0.55 -28.77 -22.01
N ASP A 640 -0.46 -29.07 -23.30
CA ASP A 640 0.37 -30.14 -23.84
C ASP A 640 1.54 -29.55 -24.64
N ILE A 641 2.63 -30.31 -24.70
CA ILE A 641 3.80 -30.03 -25.54
C ILE A 641 4.06 -31.30 -26.35
N ASP A 642 4.03 -31.18 -27.68
CA ASP A 642 4.23 -32.31 -28.61
C ASP A 642 5.72 -32.57 -28.91
N SER A 643 5.98 -33.64 -29.67
CA SER A 643 7.34 -34.07 -30.05
C SER A 643 8.06 -33.12 -31.01
N GLU A 644 7.35 -32.17 -31.61
CA GLU A 644 7.90 -31.12 -32.47
C GLU A 644 8.24 -29.85 -31.65
N GLY A 645 7.96 -29.84 -30.34
CA GLY A 645 8.18 -28.68 -29.46
C GLY A 645 7.11 -27.59 -29.57
N TYR A 646 5.94 -27.89 -30.14
CA TYR A 646 4.81 -26.96 -30.11
C TYR A 646 4.00 -27.10 -28.81
N VAL A 647 3.63 -25.95 -28.26
CA VAL A 647 2.78 -25.83 -27.07
C VAL A 647 1.33 -25.56 -27.47
N SER A 648 0.39 -26.29 -26.88
CA SER A 648 -1.05 -26.13 -27.13
C SER A 648 -1.89 -26.40 -25.88
N LEU A 649 -3.19 -26.08 -25.88
CA LEU A 649 -4.08 -26.49 -24.78
C LEU A 649 -4.31 -28.00 -24.79
N SER A 650 -4.25 -28.61 -23.61
CA SER A 650 -4.49 -30.04 -23.43
C SER A 650 -5.94 -30.42 -23.73
N ASP A 651 -6.19 -31.71 -23.98
CA ASP A 651 -7.57 -32.17 -24.17
C ASP A 651 -8.38 -32.18 -22.86
N VAL A 652 -7.72 -32.29 -21.71
CA VAL A 652 -8.33 -32.13 -20.38
C VAL A 652 -8.86 -30.71 -20.21
N GLU A 653 -8.00 -29.70 -20.40
CA GLU A 653 -8.36 -28.28 -20.28
C GLU A 653 -9.42 -27.86 -21.33
N ARG A 654 -9.37 -28.45 -22.53
CA ARG A 654 -10.42 -28.28 -23.56
C ARG A 654 -11.76 -28.87 -23.13
N SER A 655 -11.78 -30.06 -22.53
CA SER A 655 -13.00 -30.75 -22.10
C SER A 655 -13.77 -29.97 -21.02
N ILE A 656 -13.05 -29.30 -20.12
CA ILE A 656 -13.64 -28.40 -19.09
C ILE A 656 -13.87 -26.96 -19.58
N GLY A 657 -13.91 -26.73 -20.90
CA GLY A 657 -14.24 -25.41 -21.47
C GLY A 657 -13.17 -24.33 -21.34
N ARG A 658 -11.95 -24.69 -20.87
CA ARG A 658 -10.77 -23.85 -20.62
C ARG A 658 -10.78 -23.01 -19.33
N GLU A 659 -11.50 -23.44 -18.29
CA GLU A 659 -11.64 -22.71 -17.01
C GLU A 659 -10.33 -22.18 -16.39
N ASN A 660 -9.25 -22.98 -16.39
CA ASN A 660 -8.01 -22.65 -15.70
C ASN A 660 -7.11 -21.78 -16.59
N TYR A 661 -7.05 -22.12 -17.88
CA TYR A 661 -6.40 -21.30 -18.89
C TYR A 661 -7.02 -19.89 -18.96
N ASP A 662 -8.36 -19.79 -18.96
CA ASP A 662 -9.07 -18.52 -18.92
C ASP A 662 -8.77 -17.72 -17.65
N PHE A 663 -8.73 -18.39 -16.48
CA PHE A 663 -8.37 -17.74 -15.21
C PHE A 663 -7.04 -16.99 -15.33
N TYR A 664 -6.00 -17.64 -15.87
CA TYR A 664 -4.69 -17.01 -16.10
C TYR A 664 -4.80 -15.80 -17.03
N CYS A 665 -5.51 -15.92 -18.15
CA CYS A 665 -5.75 -14.80 -19.05
C CYS A 665 -6.51 -13.62 -18.41
N PHE A 666 -7.52 -13.90 -17.59
CA PHE A 666 -8.32 -12.87 -16.88
C PHE A 666 -7.53 -12.11 -15.81
N LEU A 667 -6.44 -12.66 -15.27
CA LEU A 667 -5.55 -11.93 -14.37
C LEU A 667 -4.77 -10.82 -15.11
N LEU A 668 -4.31 -11.08 -16.33
CA LEU A 668 -3.36 -10.20 -17.03
C LEU A 668 -3.99 -9.29 -18.10
N TRP A 669 -5.08 -9.71 -18.76
CA TRP A 669 -5.72 -8.91 -19.81
C TRP A 669 -6.04 -7.44 -19.46
N PRO A 670 -6.47 -7.07 -18.23
CA PRO A 670 -6.68 -5.66 -17.89
C PRO A 670 -5.40 -4.82 -18.04
N PHE A 671 -4.24 -5.37 -17.69
CA PHE A 671 -2.95 -4.70 -17.80
C PHE A 671 -2.50 -4.58 -19.27
N VAL A 672 -2.71 -5.63 -20.07
CA VAL A 672 -2.46 -5.60 -21.52
C VAL A 672 -3.31 -4.52 -22.20
N GLU A 673 -4.60 -4.41 -21.84
CA GLU A 673 -5.46 -3.33 -22.33
C GLU A 673 -5.00 -1.94 -21.86
N THR A 674 -4.46 -1.79 -20.64
CA THR A 674 -3.87 -0.51 -20.21
C THR A 674 -2.63 -0.12 -21.01
N TYR A 675 -1.72 -1.06 -21.28
CA TYR A 675 -0.49 -0.78 -22.05
C TYR A 675 -0.81 -0.52 -23.53
N TRP A 676 -1.81 -1.21 -24.08
CA TRP A 676 -2.37 -0.88 -25.39
C TRP A 676 -2.99 0.53 -25.42
N LEU A 677 -3.78 0.88 -24.40
CA LEU A 677 -4.36 2.23 -24.27
C LEU A 677 -3.25 3.29 -24.17
N ALA A 678 -2.19 3.05 -23.39
CA ALA A 678 -1.05 3.95 -23.30
C ALA A 678 -0.39 4.15 -24.68
N ALA A 679 -0.12 3.08 -25.43
CA ALA A 679 0.48 3.16 -26.76
C ALA A 679 -0.41 3.92 -27.76
N VAL A 680 -1.68 3.55 -27.89
CA VAL A 680 -2.60 4.22 -28.84
C VAL A 680 -3.01 5.64 -28.39
N SER A 681 -2.87 5.96 -27.10
CA SER A 681 -3.06 7.34 -26.62
C SER A 681 -1.94 8.30 -27.03
N LEU A 682 -0.78 7.81 -27.48
CA LEU A 682 0.28 8.69 -28.00
C LEU A 682 -0.17 9.47 -29.25
N TYR A 683 -1.12 8.94 -30.03
CA TYR A 683 -1.76 9.68 -31.12
C TYR A 683 -2.55 10.91 -30.63
N THR A 684 -2.97 10.97 -29.36
CA THR A 684 -3.60 12.17 -28.76
C THR A 684 -2.60 13.31 -28.49
N LEU A 685 -1.30 13.05 -28.61
CA LEU A 685 -0.25 14.07 -28.48
C LEU A 685 -0.07 14.90 -29.76
N ILE A 686 -0.69 14.53 -30.88
CA ILE A 686 -0.45 15.13 -32.19
C ILE A 686 -1.65 15.98 -32.61
N PRO A 687 -1.59 17.32 -32.52
CA PRO A 687 -2.68 18.17 -32.98
C PRO A 687 -2.87 18.05 -34.50
N THR A 688 -4.12 18.20 -34.95
CA THR A 688 -4.50 18.13 -36.38
C THR A 688 -4.75 19.52 -37.00
N VAL A 689 -4.94 20.55 -36.17
CA VAL A 689 -5.15 21.94 -36.60
C VAL A 689 -3.79 22.59 -36.90
N LYS A 690 -3.63 23.20 -38.09
CA LYS A 690 -2.36 23.83 -38.51
C LYS A 690 -1.81 24.86 -37.50
N GLU A 691 -2.69 25.64 -36.88
CA GLU A 691 -2.37 26.65 -35.86
C GLU A 691 -1.79 26.07 -34.55
N LEU A 692 -1.89 24.76 -34.35
CA LEU A 692 -1.39 24.04 -33.17
C LEU A 692 -0.13 23.20 -33.47
N ILE A 693 0.32 23.14 -34.73
CA ILE A 693 1.57 22.46 -35.10
C ILE A 693 2.76 23.32 -34.62
N PRO A 694 3.81 22.74 -34.02
CA PRO A 694 5.02 23.50 -33.67
C PRO A 694 5.61 24.23 -34.88
N PRO A 695 6.12 25.47 -34.71
CA PRO A 695 6.97 26.07 -35.72
C PRO A 695 8.22 25.21 -35.92
N ALA A 696 8.70 25.16 -37.16
CA ALA A 696 10.01 24.58 -37.47
C ALA A 696 11.12 25.35 -36.75
N ASP A 697 12.27 24.70 -36.54
CA ASP A 697 13.45 25.35 -35.97
C ASP A 697 14.15 26.27 -36.98
N VAL A 698 15.27 26.87 -36.57
CA VAL A 698 16.05 27.82 -37.39
C VAL A 698 16.63 27.16 -38.66
N ASN A 699 16.73 25.83 -38.69
CA ASN A 699 17.21 25.04 -39.83
C ASN A 699 16.06 24.51 -40.72
N GLY A 700 14.81 24.65 -40.27
CA GLY A 700 13.63 24.10 -40.94
C GLY A 700 13.14 22.75 -40.40
N GLU A 701 13.76 22.20 -39.36
CA GLU A 701 13.41 20.89 -38.81
C GLU A 701 12.13 20.94 -37.94
N PRO A 702 11.22 19.94 -38.04
CA PRO A 702 9.96 19.95 -37.31
C PRO A 702 10.17 19.70 -35.81
N GLN A 703 9.92 20.72 -34.99
CA GLN A 703 9.99 20.58 -33.53
C GLN A 703 8.90 19.64 -32.99
N PRO A 704 9.19 18.77 -32.01
CA PRO A 704 8.20 17.89 -31.40
C PRO A 704 7.22 18.66 -30.49
N TYR A 705 5.93 18.32 -30.52
CA TYR A 705 4.87 19.00 -29.75
C TYR A 705 4.87 18.60 -28.27
N TRP A 706 5.13 19.56 -27.37
CA TRP A 706 5.31 19.34 -25.93
C TRP A 706 4.06 19.68 -25.11
N ILE A 707 3.31 18.65 -24.68
CA ILE A 707 2.14 18.77 -23.81
C ILE A 707 2.54 18.61 -22.34
N GLU A 708 1.85 19.27 -21.40
CA GLU A 708 1.99 18.96 -19.96
C GLU A 708 1.61 17.49 -19.68
N GLU A 709 2.44 16.75 -18.93
CA GLU A 709 2.21 15.35 -18.56
C GLU A 709 0.81 15.12 -17.98
N ARG A 710 0.36 16.06 -17.13
CA ARG A 710 -0.99 16.06 -16.54
C ARG A 710 -2.10 16.11 -17.60
N VAL A 711 -1.98 16.99 -18.58
CA VAL A 711 -3.01 17.18 -19.63
C VAL A 711 -3.03 15.98 -20.57
N SER A 712 -1.86 15.40 -20.89
CA SER A 712 -1.77 14.13 -21.60
C SER A 712 -2.48 12.99 -20.85
N MET A 713 -2.28 12.87 -19.54
CA MET A 713 -2.97 11.88 -18.70
C MET A 713 -4.49 12.11 -18.66
N GLU A 714 -4.94 13.35 -18.47
CA GLU A 714 -6.37 13.70 -18.44
C GLU A 714 -7.05 13.42 -19.80
N LYS A 715 -6.38 13.71 -20.92
CA LYS A 715 -6.81 13.33 -22.28
C LYS A 715 -6.85 11.80 -22.47
N THR A 716 -5.83 11.08 -22.02
CA THR A 716 -5.75 9.62 -22.10
C THR A 716 -6.88 8.94 -21.33
N GLN A 717 -7.17 9.40 -20.12
CA GLN A 717 -8.28 8.87 -19.33
C GLN A 717 -9.64 9.18 -19.94
N MET A 718 -9.84 10.36 -20.57
CA MET A 718 -11.05 10.64 -21.34
C MET A 718 -11.19 9.67 -22.52
N PHE A 719 -10.13 9.51 -23.32
CA PHE A 719 -10.10 8.62 -24.48
C PHE A 719 -10.41 7.17 -24.09
N GLY A 720 -9.74 6.63 -23.08
CA GLY A 720 -10.00 5.28 -22.57
C GLY A 720 -11.42 5.08 -22.03
N LYS A 721 -11.97 6.10 -21.33
CA LYS A 721 -13.37 6.06 -20.85
C LYS A 721 -14.35 5.95 -22.04
N THR A 722 -14.11 6.71 -23.12
CA THR A 722 -14.90 6.61 -24.36
C THR A 722 -14.79 5.22 -25.02
N LEU A 723 -13.57 4.70 -25.19
CA LEU A 723 -13.37 3.38 -25.80
C LEU A 723 -14.02 2.25 -24.98
N TYR A 724 -13.99 2.32 -23.65
CA TYR A 724 -14.69 1.36 -22.79
C TYR A 724 -16.21 1.39 -22.99
N TYR A 725 -16.84 2.57 -22.95
CA TYR A 725 -18.30 2.66 -23.14
C TYR A 725 -18.77 2.31 -24.57
N GLN A 726 -17.88 2.35 -25.56
CA GLN A 726 -18.12 1.86 -26.92
C GLN A 726 -17.82 0.36 -27.11
N GLY A 727 -17.22 -0.30 -26.12
CA GLY A 727 -16.85 -1.73 -26.19
C GLY A 727 -15.55 -2.02 -26.94
N ASP A 728 -14.73 -1.00 -27.21
CA ASP A 728 -13.39 -1.13 -27.80
C ASP A 728 -12.30 -1.34 -26.72
N LEU A 729 -12.63 -1.16 -25.44
CA LEU A 729 -11.91 -1.73 -24.29
C LEU A 729 -12.85 -2.67 -23.51
N SER A 730 -12.32 -3.79 -23.02
CA SER A 730 -13.06 -4.81 -22.26
C SER A 730 -13.14 -4.50 -20.76
N TYR A 731 -12.13 -3.82 -20.21
CA TYR A 731 -12.02 -3.57 -18.77
C TYR A 731 -11.96 -2.07 -18.48
N PHE A 732 -12.84 -1.58 -17.60
CA PHE A 732 -12.80 -0.17 -17.14
C PHE A 732 -11.54 0.13 -16.31
N GLU A 733 -10.99 -0.90 -15.65
CA GLU A 733 -9.69 -0.88 -14.98
C GLU A 733 -8.54 -0.41 -15.90
N SER A 734 -8.67 -0.57 -17.22
CA SER A 734 -7.64 -0.17 -18.18
C SER A 734 -7.40 1.34 -18.27
N VAL A 735 -8.26 2.17 -17.67
CA VAL A 735 -8.07 3.64 -17.58
C VAL A 735 -7.34 4.07 -16.30
N ASN A 736 -6.86 3.13 -15.50
CA ASN A 736 -6.11 3.34 -14.25
C ASN A 736 -4.86 4.22 -14.44
N MET A 737 -4.81 5.40 -13.80
CA MET A 737 -3.68 6.34 -13.92
C MET A 737 -2.32 5.76 -13.46
N GLU A 738 -2.27 4.86 -12.48
CA GLU A 738 -0.99 4.29 -12.02
C GLU A 738 -0.42 3.31 -13.06
N THR A 739 -1.23 2.37 -13.54
CA THR A 739 -0.81 1.43 -14.59
C THR A 739 -0.58 2.16 -15.93
N LEU A 740 -1.36 3.21 -16.26
CA LEU A 740 -1.07 4.07 -17.41
C LEU A 740 0.29 4.76 -17.29
N LYS A 741 0.67 5.28 -16.12
CA LYS A 741 2.01 5.83 -15.89
C LYS A 741 3.10 4.78 -16.05
N ASN A 742 2.88 3.54 -15.60
CA ASN A 742 3.83 2.45 -15.81
C ASN A 742 3.97 2.06 -17.29
N GLY A 743 2.89 2.16 -18.07
CA GLY A 743 2.89 2.08 -19.53
C GLY A 743 3.66 3.21 -20.20
N PHE A 744 3.36 4.47 -19.87
CA PHE A 744 4.06 5.63 -20.42
C PHE A 744 5.56 5.67 -20.07
N ASN A 745 5.92 5.30 -18.83
CA ASN A 745 7.33 5.12 -18.45
C ASN A 745 8.00 4.08 -19.35
N ARG A 746 7.33 2.95 -19.64
CA ARG A 746 7.87 1.90 -20.52
C ARG A 746 7.99 2.35 -21.98
N LEU A 747 7.02 3.10 -22.49
CA LEU A 747 7.09 3.71 -23.83
C LEU A 747 8.21 4.77 -23.92
N SER A 748 8.57 5.39 -22.79
CA SER A 748 9.74 6.27 -22.68
C SER A 748 11.07 5.49 -22.62
N ASP A 749 11.12 4.37 -21.89
CA ASP A 749 12.27 3.46 -21.90
C ASP A 749 12.58 2.90 -23.31
N TYR A 750 11.56 2.76 -24.16
CA TYR A 750 11.67 2.35 -25.57
C TYR A 750 12.00 3.52 -26.52
N GLY A 751 12.19 4.74 -26.03
CA GLY A 751 12.47 5.94 -26.84
C GLY A 751 11.25 6.54 -27.56
N ILE A 752 10.10 5.87 -27.58
CA ILE A 752 8.88 6.28 -28.29
C ILE A 752 8.34 7.61 -27.74
N MET A 753 8.34 7.77 -26.41
CA MET A 753 7.83 8.98 -25.74
C MET A 753 8.95 9.73 -25.01
N MET A 754 9.18 10.98 -25.37
CA MET A 754 10.16 11.86 -24.73
C MET A 754 9.57 12.58 -23.51
N VAL A 755 10.38 12.79 -22.47
CA VAL A 755 9.96 13.45 -21.21
C VAL A 755 10.94 14.56 -20.80
N LYS A 756 10.48 15.81 -20.83
CA LYS A 756 11.16 16.96 -20.22
C LYS A 756 10.65 17.14 -18.80
N LYS A 757 11.40 16.66 -17.81
CA LYS A 757 11.09 16.82 -16.38
C LYS A 757 11.22 18.29 -15.96
N ALA A 758 10.35 18.76 -15.07
CA ALA A 758 10.46 20.10 -14.50
C ALA A 758 11.78 20.26 -13.73
N THR A 759 12.50 21.36 -13.96
CA THR A 759 13.76 21.67 -13.25
C THR A 759 13.51 22.38 -11.91
N ASN A 760 12.35 23.02 -11.77
CA ASN A 760 11.98 23.86 -10.64
C ASN A 760 10.46 23.82 -10.39
N SER A 761 9.99 24.45 -9.31
CA SER A 761 8.57 24.41 -8.88
C SER A 761 7.60 25.27 -9.70
N LYS A 762 8.08 26.07 -10.66
CA LYS A 762 7.24 26.83 -11.61
C LYS A 762 7.03 26.09 -12.93
N GLU A 763 8.02 25.28 -13.32
CA GLU A 763 7.91 24.37 -14.45
C GLU A 763 7.02 23.17 -14.15
N LYS A 764 6.51 22.54 -15.21
CA LYS A 764 5.76 21.29 -15.16
C LYS A 764 6.43 20.30 -16.11
N THR A 765 6.41 19.00 -15.76
CA THR A 765 6.84 17.95 -16.68
C THR A 765 6.05 18.03 -17.98
N LYS A 766 6.76 17.98 -19.11
CA LYS A 766 6.17 17.90 -20.45
C LYS A 766 6.54 16.59 -21.13
N VAL A 767 5.63 16.09 -21.95
CA VAL A 767 5.79 14.88 -22.77
C VAL A 767 5.59 15.21 -24.24
N ALA A 768 6.26 14.47 -25.12
CA ALA A 768 6.13 14.54 -26.56
C ALA A 768 6.35 13.16 -27.20
N LEU A 769 5.81 12.94 -28.40
CA LEU A 769 6.16 11.79 -29.23
C LEU A 769 7.54 12.03 -29.88
N HIS A 770 8.37 10.99 -29.99
CA HIS A 770 9.66 11.07 -30.68
C HIS A 770 9.47 11.14 -32.21
N PRO A 771 10.25 11.94 -32.96
CA PRO A 771 10.07 12.14 -34.40
C PRO A 771 9.94 10.85 -35.22
N ASP A 772 10.80 9.87 -34.99
CA ASP A 772 10.85 8.56 -35.68
C ASP A 772 9.57 7.70 -35.52
N PHE A 773 8.70 8.05 -34.57
CA PHE A 773 7.43 7.39 -34.30
C PHE A 773 6.23 8.25 -34.72
N THR A 774 6.46 9.38 -35.39
CA THR A 774 5.42 10.25 -35.92
C THR A 774 4.65 9.51 -37.03
N PRO A 775 3.34 9.27 -36.86
CA PRO A 775 2.52 8.57 -37.84
C PRO A 775 2.35 9.40 -39.11
N SER A 776 2.27 8.72 -40.25
CA SER A 776 1.95 9.34 -41.53
C SER A 776 0.47 9.79 -41.59
N ARG A 777 0.13 10.58 -42.61
CA ARG A 777 -1.24 11.03 -42.87
C ARG A 777 -1.66 10.68 -44.30
N GLY A 778 -2.93 10.32 -44.46
CA GLY A 778 -3.53 10.09 -45.77
C GLY A 778 -3.69 11.39 -46.57
N ALA A 779 -4.02 11.27 -47.86
CA ALA A 779 -4.33 12.41 -48.72
C ALA A 779 -5.59 13.19 -48.27
N ASP A 780 -6.43 12.60 -47.41
CA ASP A 780 -7.55 13.25 -46.72
C ASP A 780 -7.14 13.97 -45.41
N GLY A 781 -5.84 14.00 -45.09
CA GLY A 781 -5.27 14.63 -43.90
C GLY A 781 -5.39 13.81 -42.61
N ARG A 782 -6.07 12.65 -42.61
CA ARG A 782 -6.28 11.83 -41.41
C ARG A 782 -5.05 10.99 -41.06
N LEU A 783 -4.92 10.63 -39.78
CA LEU A 783 -3.96 9.63 -39.32
C LEU A 783 -4.13 8.30 -40.08
N SER A 784 -3.03 7.74 -40.56
CA SER A 784 -3.00 6.39 -41.14
C SER A 784 -2.80 5.31 -40.06
N CYS A 785 -3.23 4.08 -40.37
CA CYS A 785 -2.93 2.89 -39.58
C CYS A 785 -1.64 2.23 -40.10
N ASN A 786 -0.50 2.93 -40.01
CA ASN A 786 0.81 2.38 -40.41
C ASN A 786 1.99 3.00 -39.63
N GLY A 787 3.16 2.38 -39.80
CA GLY A 787 4.44 2.84 -39.23
C GLY A 787 4.71 2.29 -37.83
N THR A 788 5.94 2.50 -37.35
CA THR A 788 6.53 1.90 -36.14
C THR A 788 5.67 2.00 -34.87
N LEU A 789 4.94 3.11 -34.69
CA LEU A 789 4.00 3.30 -33.59
C LEU A 789 2.74 2.42 -33.75
N TRP A 790 2.22 2.28 -34.97
CA TRP A 790 1.09 1.42 -35.25
C TRP A 790 1.45 -0.06 -35.10
N ASP A 791 2.63 -0.46 -35.59
CA ASP A 791 3.14 -1.83 -35.46
C ASP A 791 3.20 -2.26 -33.99
N MET A 792 3.67 -1.37 -33.10
CA MET A 792 3.67 -1.57 -31.65
C MET A 792 2.26 -1.66 -31.05
N VAL A 793 1.31 -0.83 -31.54
CA VAL A 793 -0.10 -0.87 -31.10
C VAL A 793 -0.80 -2.16 -31.54
N GLU A 794 -0.53 -2.67 -32.74
CA GLU A 794 -1.06 -3.95 -33.21
C GLU A 794 -0.41 -5.14 -32.50
N HIS A 795 0.91 -5.11 -32.28
CA HIS A 795 1.63 -6.19 -31.59
C HIS A 795 1.11 -6.38 -30.16
N ILE A 796 0.98 -5.30 -29.37
CA ILE A 796 0.30 -5.34 -28.06
C ILE A 796 -1.17 -5.76 -28.22
N GLY A 797 -1.83 -5.35 -29.29
CA GLY A 797 -3.19 -5.75 -29.66
C GLY A 797 -3.37 -7.27 -29.87
N THR A 798 -2.33 -8.00 -30.29
CA THR A 798 -2.41 -9.47 -30.46
C THR A 798 -2.71 -10.20 -29.14
N PHE A 799 -2.19 -9.70 -28.02
CA PHE A 799 -2.37 -10.26 -26.67
C PHE A 799 -3.73 -9.92 -26.04
N ARG A 800 -4.43 -8.91 -26.56
CA ARG A 800 -5.73 -8.48 -26.03
C ARG A 800 -6.81 -9.54 -26.26
N ARG A 801 -7.69 -9.66 -25.25
CA ARG A 801 -8.98 -10.37 -25.36
C ARG A 801 -9.79 -9.83 -26.54
N GLU A 802 -10.44 -10.71 -27.29
CA GLU A 802 -11.36 -10.31 -28.34
C GLU A 802 -12.61 -9.62 -27.77
N GLY A 803 -12.87 -8.39 -28.22
CA GLY A 803 -14.08 -7.64 -27.90
C GLY A 803 -15.30 -8.10 -28.71
N LYS A 804 -16.45 -7.42 -28.54
CA LYS A 804 -17.68 -7.72 -29.30
C LYS A 804 -17.50 -7.55 -30.82
N ASN A 805 -16.67 -6.60 -31.25
CA ASN A 805 -16.54 -6.14 -32.64
C ASN A 805 -15.59 -7.05 -33.46
N ARG A 806 -15.75 -8.38 -33.33
CA ARG A 806 -14.81 -9.45 -33.74
C ARG A 806 -14.55 -9.58 -35.26
N ARG A 807 -15.08 -8.69 -36.10
CA ARG A 807 -14.99 -8.76 -37.57
C ARG A 807 -14.47 -7.48 -38.23
N ASP A 808 -14.33 -6.40 -37.48
CA ASP A 808 -14.27 -5.05 -38.03
C ASP A 808 -12.89 -4.38 -37.81
N ASN A 809 -11.79 -5.15 -37.72
CA ASN A 809 -10.48 -4.64 -37.28
C ASN A 809 -10.06 -3.32 -37.95
N ALA A 810 -10.17 -3.19 -39.28
CA ALA A 810 -9.84 -1.95 -39.99
C ALA A 810 -10.77 -0.76 -39.63
N THR A 811 -12.06 -1.03 -39.41
CA THR A 811 -13.06 -0.02 -39.01
C THR A 811 -12.90 0.36 -37.53
N VAL A 812 -12.48 -0.58 -36.67
CA VAL A 812 -12.13 -0.31 -35.27
C VAL A 812 -10.86 0.54 -35.19
N SER A 813 -9.79 0.17 -35.91
CA SER A 813 -8.52 0.93 -35.95
C SER A 813 -8.72 2.37 -36.41
N SER A 814 -9.40 2.57 -37.55
CA SER A 814 -9.72 3.91 -38.06
C SER A 814 -10.68 4.70 -37.15
N ARG A 815 -11.62 4.04 -36.46
CA ARG A 815 -12.46 4.67 -35.41
C ARG A 815 -11.64 5.13 -34.21
N VAL A 816 -10.72 4.28 -33.72
CA VAL A 816 -9.87 4.57 -32.56
C VAL A 816 -8.93 5.75 -32.87
N LEU A 817 -8.28 5.77 -34.04
CA LEU A 817 -7.44 6.91 -34.46
C LEU A 817 -8.26 8.19 -34.66
N ARG A 818 -9.45 8.12 -35.26
CA ARG A 818 -10.36 9.29 -35.37
C ARG A 818 -10.72 9.87 -34.01
N PHE A 819 -10.97 9.04 -32.99
CA PHE A 819 -11.19 9.53 -31.63
C PHE A 819 -9.91 10.10 -30.99
N ALA A 820 -8.73 9.57 -31.32
CA ALA A 820 -7.47 10.16 -30.91
C ALA A 820 -7.26 11.57 -31.50
N GLU A 821 -7.59 11.82 -32.78
CA GLU A 821 -7.56 13.17 -33.39
C GLU A 821 -8.55 14.12 -32.71
N ILE A 822 -9.77 13.67 -32.43
CA ILE A 822 -10.78 14.47 -31.71
C ILE A 822 -10.25 14.85 -30.32
N VAL A 823 -9.65 13.92 -29.58
CA VAL A 823 -9.06 14.19 -28.25
C VAL A 823 -7.79 15.05 -28.35
N ALA A 824 -6.98 14.93 -29.41
CA ALA A 824 -5.82 15.79 -29.65
C ALA A 824 -6.24 17.25 -29.85
N ASN A 825 -7.25 17.50 -30.69
CA ASN A 825 -7.78 18.83 -30.98
C ASN A 825 -8.66 19.39 -29.86
N ALA A 826 -9.21 18.55 -28.99
CA ALA A 826 -10.08 19.01 -27.91
C ALA A 826 -9.35 20.00 -26.97
N PRO A 827 -10.01 21.10 -26.55
CA PRO A 827 -9.48 21.95 -25.50
C PRO A 827 -9.33 21.17 -24.18
N THR A 828 -8.47 21.65 -23.28
CA THR A 828 -8.18 21.00 -22.00
C THR A 828 -9.48 20.61 -21.27
N PRO A 829 -9.66 19.34 -20.86
CA PRO A 829 -10.93 18.87 -20.31
C PRO A 829 -11.49 19.74 -19.18
N VAL A 830 -12.62 20.40 -19.44
CA VAL A 830 -13.47 20.92 -18.38
C VAL A 830 -13.88 19.74 -17.51
N LYS A 831 -13.80 19.90 -16.19
CA LYS A 831 -14.15 18.85 -15.22
C LYS A 831 -15.64 18.52 -15.27
N VAL A 832 -16.04 17.66 -16.19
CA VAL A 832 -17.33 16.97 -16.14
C VAL A 832 -17.30 16.08 -14.89
N PRO A 833 -18.17 16.29 -13.88
CA PRO A 833 -18.26 15.37 -12.75
C PRO A 833 -18.64 13.98 -13.27
N LEU A 834 -18.15 12.92 -12.61
CA LEU A 834 -18.82 11.63 -12.76
C LEU A 834 -20.30 11.81 -12.38
N PRO A 835 -21.25 11.12 -13.04
CA PRO A 835 -22.63 11.14 -12.59
C PRO A 835 -22.66 10.72 -11.12
N SER A 836 -23.12 11.62 -10.26
CA SER A 836 -23.18 11.37 -8.82
C SER A 836 -23.91 10.04 -8.56
N PRO A 837 -23.45 9.21 -7.61
CA PRO A 837 -24.23 8.03 -7.22
C PRO A 837 -25.65 8.49 -6.91
N ALA A 838 -26.63 7.88 -7.58
CA ALA A 838 -27.98 8.42 -7.75
C ALA A 838 -28.49 9.01 -6.42
N PRO A 839 -28.98 10.28 -6.43
CA PRO A 839 -29.17 11.06 -5.22
C PRO A 839 -29.96 10.22 -4.22
N LYS A 840 -29.35 10.02 -3.04
CA LYS A 840 -29.97 9.25 -1.96
C LYS A 840 -31.37 9.80 -1.79
N LYS A 841 -32.40 8.98 -2.06
CA LYS A 841 -33.76 9.33 -1.68
C LYS A 841 -33.70 9.63 -0.18
N ASN A 842 -33.94 10.89 0.18
CA ASN A 842 -34.31 11.20 1.55
C ASN A 842 -35.52 10.33 1.85
N GLY A 843 -35.53 9.71 3.03
CA GLY A 843 -36.58 8.79 3.41
C GLY A 843 -37.85 9.54 3.75
N ASP A 844 -38.60 9.95 2.73
CA ASP A 844 -40.03 10.20 2.88
C ASP A 844 -40.63 8.94 3.50
N GLY A 845 -41.26 9.10 4.67
CA GLY A 845 -41.53 7.97 5.56
C GLY A 845 -42.46 6.96 4.92
N ALA A 846 -41.99 5.72 4.75
CA ALA A 846 -42.90 4.60 4.61
C ALA A 846 -43.77 4.54 5.89
N PRO A 847 -45.11 4.49 5.77
CA PRO A 847 -45.99 4.42 6.94
C PRO A 847 -45.73 3.12 7.72
N LYS A 848 -45.99 3.16 9.03
CA LYS A 848 -45.79 2.02 9.92
C LYS A 848 -46.58 0.79 9.47
N LEU A 849 -45.89 -0.34 9.33
CA LEU A 849 -46.32 -1.69 9.71
C LEU A 849 -45.06 -2.53 9.99
#